data_AF-A0ABD3PJM9-F1
#
_entry.id   AF-A0ABD3PJM9-F1
#
_cell.length_a   1.000
_cell.length_b   1.000
_cell.length_c   1.000
_cell.angle_alpha   90.00
_cell.angle_beta   90.00
_cell.angle_gamma   90.00
#
_symmetry.space_group_name_H-M   'P 1'
#
loop_
_entity.id
_entity.type
_entity.pdbx_description
1 polymer ?
#
loop_
_entity_poly.entity_id
_entity_poly.type
_entity_poly.pdbx_seq_one_letter_code
_entity_poly.pdbx_strand_id
1 'polypeptide(L)'
;MPRFNARLPLLAITLVFATVNYQFNWKYDDPSVMVTNDEELQRILGMAPPKHHDIGPVFDNTSQLLSPESLVSKPANEGNGPNLEQMISAMFAHKPMQKRTGVAWNGWPKQSATDDPNKNWWRQSKMCFEVDNICHMRSTNGWFYYEPQLKQQVLFQPSMQLRFESLKYDGKQFAERRINITVDASNKSDNITFMDIHTFQNNDETCKISPIPTHVVLQSLFNFMIGEFYVRTLSPLHLLMTSHLIADGTNPLPQDQDIQFYVHLSHGGQKFYDGHKLLLSGMLSKENAAEVKAMLDLFDVSETDELDGASSDCECFEKMVFCGYDVYQNDTTTKSSKEDLPTPDSSLDYTLWNAAHTASDLDRLGYCDRDYISKGIYSCKEWADLRHFLASNFPKRFPSLNHDILRYRKDVLVRNRFVESTYNGTTTEWKFVGLAQRSYRRSWLNLHDVMQECNSLYQEKQLKVVCVEINVEKTITTYEQLVLHQSVDSLIGVHGAQMTQAVLLPQHGDVLELLPWVPKNYTIRGEWVQTRHFPTPLGVIYHNTDLNHLGYSLGRASVPLCEGVGGLGSEEEKKCLTNTTNRKQFVWDSRDFNVDPAIILQYIEHFLLVSDDAKKCSELAHALDGDFVLYNVWCEADDVTNSSDSKLTLKHYYDSFPESKQKSRNPSLRDPSLDIDIVSLTVKDDFLVLFNNSAIDSWIQYIQNVRSITFIGPESDYFLFEQHLQSHTSSLYADPKALSIPIRWVNETHWMDTYKTKHRCAYAGVCQQLIKLHVFDLKIYLNLSDIGDNILIVDSDTVWSREVTFIHHNQTISYFERMFEDDDQQNCQGSDPIRFVEAISIGRKGIVVSSEVADEFNHKHTLTPYKSCRRPQYSDANGARHIVHFMLFQQDVMRHLHQLVTKSWHASSVWQAVTACHKYEFCKGRISEYELYYAFMVSFYPERMHVHRLTPGKDWMNSAICGDREMQCCREKNVLLKGCHDHRIKKYLIDDDPGDMCCIN
;
A
#
# COMPACT_ATOMS: atom_id res chain seq x y z
N MET A 1 27.96 -20.76 -53.41
CA MET A 1 29.26 -20.72 -54.15
C MET A 1 29.33 -19.40 -54.90
N PRO A 2 30.52 -18.87 -55.26
CA PRO A 2 31.89 -19.15 -54.79
C PRO A 2 32.35 -18.10 -53.71
N ARG A 3 33.42 -18.19 -52.89
CA ARG A 3 34.79 -18.79 -52.96
C ARG A 3 35.77 -17.99 -53.83
N PHE A 4 37.08 -17.81 -53.57
CA PHE A 4 38.10 -18.19 -52.52
C PHE A 4 39.25 -17.13 -52.62
N ASN A 5 40.32 -16.94 -51.79
CA ASN A 5 40.97 -17.48 -50.57
C ASN A 5 41.79 -16.30 -49.94
N ALA A 6 42.27 -16.20 -48.68
CA ALA A 6 42.53 -17.10 -47.53
C ALA A 6 43.91 -17.82 -47.46
N ARG A 7 44.87 -17.34 -46.62
CA ARG A 7 45.91 -18.18 -45.93
C ARG A 7 46.62 -17.52 -44.72
N LEU A 8 46.82 -18.30 -43.66
CA LEU A 8 47.73 -18.07 -42.51
C LEU A 8 49.09 -18.76 -42.76
N PRO A 9 50.04 -18.65 -41.81
CA PRO A 9 50.52 -19.88 -41.14
C PRO A 9 50.34 -19.88 -39.60
N LEU A 10 50.36 -21.06 -39.00
CA LEU A 10 50.04 -21.34 -37.58
C LEU A 10 50.75 -22.64 -37.14
N LEU A 11 51.43 -22.67 -35.99
CA LEU A 11 51.91 -23.85 -35.21
C LEU A 11 52.59 -23.36 -33.90
N ALA A 12 52.69 -24.11 -32.78
CA ALA A 12 51.75 -25.05 -32.15
C ALA A 12 52.21 -25.45 -30.72
N ILE A 13 51.30 -25.36 -29.74
CA ILE A 13 50.85 -26.41 -28.79
C ILE A 13 51.90 -27.34 -28.10
N THR A 14 51.83 -27.42 -26.76
CA THR A 14 51.56 -28.68 -25.98
C THR A 14 51.15 -28.34 -24.53
N LEU A 15 50.22 -29.12 -23.93
CA LEU A 15 49.70 -28.98 -22.56
C LEU A 15 50.28 -30.04 -21.61
N VAL A 16 50.23 -29.77 -20.29
CA VAL A 16 49.77 -30.73 -19.25
C VAL A 16 48.99 -29.97 -18.15
N PHE A 17 48.01 -30.63 -17.50
CA PHE A 17 47.15 -30.11 -16.42
C PHE A 17 47.77 -30.25 -15.01
N ALA A 18 47.40 -29.34 -14.08
CA ALA A 18 47.23 -29.62 -12.65
C ALA A 18 46.28 -28.56 -12.01
N THR A 19 45.67 -28.87 -10.85
CA THR A 19 44.54 -28.09 -10.28
C THR A 19 44.77 -27.50 -8.89
N VAL A 20 44.33 -26.25 -8.71
CA VAL A 20 43.60 -25.70 -7.53
C VAL A 20 44.17 -25.97 -6.12
N ASN A 21 44.76 -24.93 -5.52
CA ASN A 21 44.24 -24.28 -4.29
C ASN A 21 45.19 -23.16 -3.79
N TYR A 22 44.66 -21.98 -3.46
CA TYR A 22 44.85 -21.31 -2.16
C TYR A 22 43.95 -20.06 -2.05
N GLN A 23 43.51 -19.74 -0.83
CA GLN A 23 42.71 -18.55 -0.54
C GLN A 23 43.62 -17.33 -0.32
N PHE A 24 43.13 -16.13 -0.63
CA PHE A 24 43.64 -14.89 -0.04
C PHE A 24 42.48 -13.99 0.39
N ASN A 25 42.44 -13.65 1.67
CA ASN A 25 41.60 -12.59 2.20
C ASN A 25 42.22 -11.23 1.84
N TRP A 26 41.39 -10.23 1.59
CA TRP A 26 41.77 -8.83 1.71
C TRP A 26 41.06 -8.23 2.91
N LYS A 27 41.83 -7.61 3.82
CA LYS A 27 41.30 -6.67 4.81
C LYS A 27 41.09 -5.30 4.13
N TYR A 28 40.22 -4.50 4.70
CA TYR A 28 40.25 -3.05 4.50
C TYR A 28 41.27 -2.45 5.48
N ASP A 29 42.04 -1.47 5.01
CA ASP A 29 42.88 -0.60 5.85
C ASP A 29 42.21 0.76 6.05
N ASP A 30 42.59 1.45 7.12
CA ASP A 30 42.02 2.69 7.64
C ASP A 30 42.61 3.95 6.98
N PRO A 31 41.78 4.97 6.61
CA PRO A 31 42.23 6.30 6.24
C PRO A 31 41.90 7.34 7.33
N SER A 32 42.73 7.41 8.38
CA SER A 32 42.67 8.47 9.40
C SER A 32 43.92 9.39 9.37
N VAL A 33 43.81 10.54 10.04
CA VAL A 33 44.87 11.57 10.25
C VAL A 33 45.28 12.40 9.01
N MET A 34 44.62 13.56 8.86
CA MET A 34 45.36 14.83 8.80
C MET A 34 44.75 15.79 9.83
N VAL A 35 45.61 16.37 10.67
CA VAL A 35 45.23 17.37 11.68
C VAL A 35 45.94 18.68 11.33
N THR A 36 45.19 19.78 11.34
CA THR A 36 45.71 21.15 11.28
C THR A 36 45.26 21.90 12.52
N ASN A 37 46.19 22.51 13.24
CA ASN A 37 45.92 23.17 14.51
C ASN A 37 45.24 24.52 14.31
N ASP A 38 44.13 24.76 15.00
CA ASP A 38 43.46 26.07 15.10
C ASP A 38 43.55 26.59 16.55
N GLU A 39 44.63 27.32 16.87
CA GLU A 39 44.84 27.96 18.19
C GLU A 39 44.69 29.50 18.14
N GLU A 40 44.37 30.08 16.98
CA GLU A 40 44.34 31.54 16.77
C GLU A 40 42.92 32.15 16.70
N LEU A 41 41.85 31.34 16.82
CA LEU A 41 40.46 31.83 16.75
C LEU A 41 39.87 32.33 18.09
N GLN A 42 40.54 32.08 19.23
CA GLN A 42 40.06 32.46 20.58
C GLN A 42 40.50 33.86 21.06
N ARG A 43 41.00 34.73 20.15
CA ARG A 43 41.49 36.08 20.50
C ARG A 43 40.73 37.25 19.89
N ILE A 44 39.79 37.01 18.98
CA ILE A 44 39.08 38.07 18.24
C ILE A 44 37.57 37.85 18.33
N LEU A 45 36.96 38.17 19.47
CA LEU A 45 35.54 38.59 19.60
C LEU A 45 35.27 39.09 21.04
N GLY A 46 35.76 40.29 21.38
CA GLY A 46 35.45 40.92 22.66
C GLY A 46 34.04 41.51 22.68
N MET A 47 33.14 40.95 23.50
CA MET A 47 31.76 41.46 23.65
C MET A 47 31.60 42.42 24.83
N ALA A 48 30.76 43.45 24.64
CA ALA A 48 30.18 44.27 25.70
C ALA A 48 28.72 44.65 25.31
N PRO A 49 27.72 44.42 26.17
CA PRO A 49 26.30 44.54 25.78
C PRO A 49 25.68 45.92 26.07
N PRO A 50 24.81 46.46 25.19
CA PRO A 50 23.84 47.50 25.52
C PRO A 50 22.52 46.91 26.07
N LYS A 51 21.79 47.72 26.85
CA LYS A 51 20.65 47.30 27.68
C LYS A 51 19.29 47.34 26.96
N HIS A 52 18.31 46.68 27.59
CA HIS A 52 16.87 46.73 27.35
C HIS A 52 16.31 48.09 26.88
N HIS A 53 15.21 48.02 26.12
CA HIS A 53 14.04 48.87 26.34
C HIS A 53 12.74 48.10 26.06
N ASP A 54 11.77 48.20 26.96
CA ASP A 54 10.42 47.64 26.79
C ASP A 54 9.53 48.54 25.90
N ILE A 55 8.51 47.95 25.29
CA ILE A 55 7.19 48.57 25.04
C ILE A 55 6.14 47.45 24.94
N GLY A 56 4.97 47.68 25.56
CA GLY A 56 3.86 46.72 25.66
C GLY A 56 2.84 46.77 24.50
N PRO A 57 1.77 45.95 24.59
CA PRO A 57 0.95 45.57 23.45
C PRO A 57 -0.35 46.38 23.27
N VAL A 58 -1.00 46.17 22.12
CA VAL A 58 -2.41 46.49 21.87
C VAL A 58 -3.11 45.28 21.25
N PHE A 59 -4.18 44.80 21.89
CA PHE A 59 -5.16 43.88 21.30
C PHE A 59 -6.20 44.67 20.49
N ASP A 60 -6.86 44.04 19.53
CA ASP A 60 -8.32 44.12 19.49
C ASP A 60 -8.97 42.83 18.94
N ASN A 61 -10.26 42.66 19.21
CA ASN A 61 -11.04 41.46 18.89
C ASN A 61 -12.00 41.71 17.71
N THR A 62 -12.43 40.65 17.04
CA THR A 62 -13.87 40.52 16.72
C THR A 62 -14.28 39.07 16.49
N SER A 63 -15.49 38.73 16.95
CA SER A 63 -16.07 37.38 16.87
C SER A 63 -17.58 37.45 16.64
N GLN A 64 -18.10 36.70 15.66
CA GLN A 64 -19.48 36.21 15.60
C GLN A 64 -19.56 35.16 14.47
N LEU A 65 -19.87 33.89 14.77
CA LEU A 65 -21.21 33.31 14.97
C LEU A 65 -22.08 33.25 13.71
N LEU A 66 -22.30 32.01 13.22
CA LEU A 66 -23.62 31.55 12.77
C LEU A 66 -23.67 30.01 12.72
N SER A 67 -24.81 29.45 13.10
CA SER A 67 -25.23 28.06 12.90
C SER A 67 -26.74 28.07 12.58
N PRO A 68 -27.27 27.03 11.90
CA PRO A 68 -27.97 25.99 12.65
C PRO A 68 -27.89 24.57 12.04
N GLU A 69 -28.68 23.66 12.62
CA GLU A 69 -28.65 22.19 12.47
C GLU A 69 -29.39 21.64 11.24
N SER A 70 -29.13 20.38 10.88
CA SER A 70 -30.19 19.44 10.46
C SER A 70 -29.79 17.98 10.76
N LEU A 71 -30.77 17.12 11.07
CA LEU A 71 -30.55 15.71 11.42
C LEU A 71 -30.69 14.78 10.21
N VAL A 72 -29.82 13.78 10.09
CA VAL A 72 -30.05 12.54 9.32
C VAL A 72 -29.56 11.32 10.12
N SER A 73 -30.22 10.17 9.92
CA SER A 73 -30.07 8.94 10.71
C SER A 73 -28.92 8.00 10.29
N LYS A 74 -28.47 7.17 11.24
CA LYS A 74 -27.48 6.09 11.02
C LYS A 74 -28.07 4.88 10.29
N PRO A 75 -27.31 4.24 9.38
CA PRO A 75 -27.35 2.80 9.10
C PRO A 75 -26.20 2.03 9.80
N ALA A 76 -26.06 0.73 9.53
CA ALA A 76 -25.17 -0.20 10.23
C ALA A 76 -23.79 -0.42 9.54
N ASN A 77 -22.85 -1.08 10.25
CA ASN A 77 -21.48 -1.35 9.78
C ASN A 77 -21.38 -2.68 9.00
N GLU A 78 -20.72 -2.70 7.83
CA GLU A 78 -20.33 -3.94 7.14
C GLU A 78 -18.89 -3.93 6.54
N GLY A 79 -18.00 -4.72 7.14
CA GLY A 79 -17.18 -5.71 6.40
C GLY A 79 -16.07 -5.30 5.40
N ASN A 80 -15.07 -4.49 5.77
CA ASN A 80 -13.91 -4.13 4.91
C ASN A 80 -13.21 -5.28 4.14
N GLY A 81 -12.68 -4.95 2.96
CA GLY A 81 -11.70 -5.70 2.15
C GLY A 81 -10.27 -5.13 2.24
N PRO A 82 -9.32 -5.58 1.38
CA PRO A 82 -7.90 -5.21 1.48
C PRO A 82 -7.57 -3.82 0.94
N ASN A 83 -6.91 -3.01 1.76
CA ASN A 83 -6.33 -1.72 1.39
C ASN A 83 -4.85 -1.83 0.95
N LEU A 84 -4.22 -0.68 0.65
CA LEU A 84 -2.79 -0.60 0.33
C LEU A 84 -1.92 -1.24 1.43
N GLU A 85 -2.29 -1.06 2.70
CA GLU A 85 -1.54 -1.63 3.81
C GLU A 85 -1.73 -3.15 3.95
N GLN A 86 -2.84 -3.73 3.47
CA GLN A 86 -2.96 -5.19 3.33
C GLN A 86 -2.17 -5.73 2.13
N MET A 87 -1.95 -4.96 1.06
CA MET A 87 -0.98 -5.35 0.02
C MET A 87 0.45 -5.30 0.56
N ILE A 88 0.84 -4.24 1.27
CA ILE A 88 2.15 -4.11 1.93
C ILE A 88 2.32 -5.24 2.97
N SER A 89 1.33 -5.46 3.83
CA SER A 89 1.32 -6.54 4.83
C SER A 89 1.25 -7.94 4.22
N ALA A 90 0.76 -8.12 2.99
CA ALA A 90 0.86 -9.38 2.26
C ALA A 90 2.28 -9.60 1.68
N MET A 91 2.90 -8.55 1.13
CA MET A 91 4.29 -8.60 0.62
C MET A 91 5.34 -8.72 1.74
N PHE A 92 4.98 -8.30 2.96
CA PHE A 92 5.75 -8.46 4.19
C PHE A 92 5.09 -9.41 5.21
N ALA A 93 4.21 -10.30 4.75
CA ALA A 93 3.47 -11.22 5.62
C ALA A 93 4.43 -12.03 6.48
N HIS A 94 4.39 -11.79 7.79
CA HIS A 94 5.22 -12.53 8.73
C HIS A 94 4.76 -13.99 8.75
N LYS A 95 5.71 -14.91 8.99
CA LYS A 95 5.35 -16.30 9.34
C LYS A 95 4.40 -16.25 10.54
N PRO A 96 3.43 -17.19 10.66
CA PRO A 96 2.50 -17.19 11.78
C PRO A 96 3.28 -17.08 13.10
N MET A 97 2.97 -16.03 13.87
CA MET A 97 3.64 -15.73 15.13
C MET A 97 3.69 -16.98 16.01
N GLN A 98 4.77 -17.13 16.78
CA GLN A 98 4.74 -18.06 17.89
C GLN A 98 3.57 -17.67 18.80
N LYS A 99 2.94 -18.66 19.45
CA LYS A 99 1.81 -18.39 20.35
C LYS A 99 2.29 -17.51 21.51
N ARG A 100 2.09 -16.20 21.39
CA ARG A 100 2.22 -15.25 22.49
C ARG A 100 1.31 -15.73 23.63
N THR A 101 1.88 -15.84 24.82
CA THR A 101 1.21 -16.30 26.03
C THR A 101 0.81 -15.12 26.90
N GLY A 102 -0.22 -15.30 27.72
CA GLY A 102 -0.84 -14.23 28.51
C GLY A 102 -2.08 -13.62 27.85
N VAL A 103 -2.78 -12.78 28.60
CA VAL A 103 -3.95 -12.03 28.15
C VAL A 103 -3.48 -10.69 27.59
N ALA A 104 -3.99 -10.28 26.42
CA ALA A 104 -3.66 -8.97 25.86
C ALA A 104 -4.16 -7.85 26.80
N TRP A 105 -3.31 -6.87 27.07
CA TRP A 105 -3.64 -5.73 27.92
C TRP A 105 -4.70 -4.85 27.27
N ASN A 106 -5.73 -4.47 28.02
CA ASN A 106 -6.84 -3.66 27.52
C ASN A 106 -6.57 -2.14 27.55
N GLY A 107 -5.33 -1.75 27.85
CA GLY A 107 -4.94 -0.36 28.11
C GLY A 107 -5.14 0.07 29.56
N TRP A 108 -4.88 1.35 29.80
CA TRP A 108 -5.19 1.99 31.07
C TRP A 108 -6.71 1.98 31.33
N PRO A 109 -7.15 1.84 32.60
CA PRO A 109 -8.54 2.12 32.95
C PRO A 109 -8.92 3.51 32.43
N LYS A 110 -10.16 3.67 31.94
CA LYS A 110 -10.66 5.00 31.54
C LYS A 110 -10.43 5.97 32.69
N GLN A 111 -9.66 7.02 32.42
CA GLN A 111 -9.07 7.86 33.44
C GLN A 111 -10.10 8.39 34.44
N SER A 112 -9.65 8.52 35.69
CA SER A 112 -10.40 9.32 36.66
C SER A 112 -10.57 10.74 36.11
N ALA A 113 -11.68 11.41 36.42
CA ALA A 113 -11.92 12.80 35.98
C ALA A 113 -10.97 13.83 36.63
N THR A 114 -9.94 13.36 37.33
CA THR A 114 -8.87 14.13 38.00
C THR A 114 -7.48 13.91 37.39
N ASP A 115 -7.31 12.96 36.46
CA ASP A 115 -6.08 12.85 35.67
C ASP A 115 -6.03 13.99 34.65
N ASP A 116 -4.92 14.72 34.62
CA ASP A 116 -4.64 15.69 33.56
C ASP A 116 -4.31 14.94 32.25
N PRO A 117 -5.15 15.04 31.19
CA PRO A 117 -4.95 14.30 29.95
C PRO A 117 -3.79 14.84 29.12
N ASN A 118 -3.42 16.11 29.31
CA ASN A 118 -2.30 16.76 28.63
C ASN A 118 -0.97 16.26 29.22
N LYS A 119 -0.92 15.99 30.54
CA LYS A 119 0.27 15.46 31.23
C LYS A 119 0.47 13.95 31.09
N ASN A 120 -0.55 13.21 30.64
CA ASN A 120 -0.49 11.74 30.53
C ASN A 120 -1.07 11.25 29.19
N TRP A 121 -0.83 12.00 28.10
CA TRP A 121 -1.42 11.78 26.78
C TRP A 121 -1.24 10.34 26.26
N TRP A 122 -0.12 9.70 26.59
CA TRP A 122 0.16 8.31 26.23
C TRP A 122 -0.83 7.29 26.81
N ARG A 123 -1.47 7.56 27.96
CA ARG A 123 -2.48 6.67 28.58
C ARG A 123 -3.70 6.44 27.67
N GLN A 124 -3.90 7.27 26.64
CA GLN A 124 -4.96 7.12 25.65
C GLN A 124 -4.69 5.97 24.65
N SER A 125 -3.48 5.41 24.59
CA SER A 125 -3.09 4.31 23.69
C SER A 125 -2.84 3.01 24.45
N LYS A 126 -3.45 1.90 24.00
CA LYS A 126 -3.11 0.54 24.45
C LYS A 126 -1.69 0.10 24.08
N MET A 127 -0.98 0.86 23.26
CA MET A 127 0.38 0.56 22.82
C MET A 127 1.44 1.30 23.63
N CYS A 128 1.05 2.11 24.61
CA CYS A 128 1.95 2.89 25.47
C CYS A 128 1.88 2.42 26.92
N PHE A 129 2.92 1.71 27.35
CA PHE A 129 3.07 1.19 28.70
C PHE A 129 4.02 2.09 29.50
N GLU A 130 3.56 2.72 30.58
CA GLU A 130 4.42 3.51 31.48
C GLU A 130 4.84 2.70 32.70
N VAL A 131 5.96 3.08 33.30
CA VAL A 131 6.43 2.65 34.63
C VAL A 131 7.03 3.85 35.37
N ASP A 132 6.90 3.86 36.71
CA ASP A 132 7.36 4.94 37.57
C ASP A 132 8.61 4.56 38.36
N ASN A 133 9.55 5.50 38.52
CA ASN A 133 10.76 5.39 39.32
C ASN A 133 11.56 4.10 39.03
N ILE A 134 12.07 3.97 37.81
CA ILE A 134 12.88 2.84 37.35
C ILE A 134 14.34 3.27 37.14
N CYS A 135 15.30 2.42 37.50
CA CYS A 135 16.72 2.63 37.25
C CYS A 135 17.33 1.55 36.35
N HIS A 136 18.42 1.93 35.69
CA HIS A 136 19.28 1.05 34.90
C HIS A 136 20.72 1.13 35.41
N MET A 137 21.32 -0.02 35.68
CA MET A 137 22.73 -0.19 36.04
C MET A 137 23.48 -0.74 34.83
N ARG A 138 24.25 0.12 34.15
CA ARG A 138 24.85 -0.16 32.84
C ARG A 138 25.86 -1.32 32.89
N SER A 139 26.71 -1.37 33.91
CA SER A 139 27.75 -2.41 34.09
C SER A 139 27.22 -3.83 34.31
N THR A 140 25.99 -3.99 34.82
CA THR A 140 25.30 -5.29 34.91
C THR A 140 24.21 -5.48 33.85
N ASN A 141 23.88 -4.42 33.11
CA ASN A 141 22.64 -4.26 32.34
C ASN A 141 21.37 -4.58 33.16
N GLY A 142 21.42 -4.32 34.47
CA GLY A 142 20.34 -4.61 35.41
C GLY A 142 19.29 -3.49 35.46
N TRP A 143 18.02 -3.87 35.59
CA TRP A 143 16.91 -2.93 35.78
C TRP A 143 16.20 -3.22 37.10
N PHE A 144 15.89 -2.19 37.87
CA PHE A 144 15.28 -2.29 39.20
C PHE A 144 14.39 -1.07 39.50
N TYR A 145 13.50 -1.22 40.48
CA TYR A 145 12.64 -0.13 40.93
C TYR A 145 13.22 0.60 42.15
N TYR A 146 12.94 1.90 42.22
CA TYR A 146 13.37 2.77 43.31
C TYR A 146 12.15 3.46 43.94
N GLU A 147 12.19 3.74 45.25
CA GLU A 147 11.05 4.29 45.98
C GLU A 147 11.38 5.67 46.58
N PRO A 148 10.77 6.77 46.07
CA PRO A 148 11.07 8.12 46.55
C PRO A 148 10.42 8.39 47.92
N GLN A 149 11.25 8.78 48.89
CA GLN A 149 10.93 8.90 50.33
C GLN A 149 9.77 9.86 50.73
N LEU A 150 9.12 10.55 49.78
CA LEU A 150 8.30 11.75 50.03
C LEU A 150 6.93 11.79 49.33
N LYS A 151 6.46 10.73 48.66
CA LYS A 151 5.19 10.75 47.90
C LYS A 151 4.15 9.74 48.42
N GLN A 152 2.97 10.23 48.81
CA GLN A 152 1.75 9.41 49.04
C GLN A 152 1.04 9.03 47.72
N GLN A 153 1.76 8.97 46.60
CA GLN A 153 1.18 8.67 45.29
C GLN A 153 1.27 7.18 45.00
N VAL A 154 0.24 6.61 44.38
CA VAL A 154 0.28 5.23 43.88
C VAL A 154 1.24 5.16 42.70
N LEU A 155 2.37 4.49 42.88
CA LEU A 155 3.40 4.28 41.85
C LEU A 155 3.10 3.01 41.05
N PHE A 156 3.27 3.07 39.73
CA PHE A 156 3.10 1.89 38.89
C PHE A 156 4.45 1.19 38.62
N GLN A 157 4.71 0.16 39.43
CA GLN A 157 5.97 -0.62 39.44
C GLN A 157 5.72 -2.14 39.29
N PRO A 158 5.12 -2.60 38.17
CA PRO A 158 4.87 -4.02 37.95
C PRO A 158 6.13 -4.77 37.50
N SER A 159 6.15 -6.09 37.64
CA SER A 159 7.16 -6.89 36.94
C SER A 159 6.96 -6.73 35.44
N MET A 160 8.02 -6.42 34.70
CA MET A 160 7.94 -6.35 33.25
C MET A 160 9.18 -6.90 32.56
N GLN A 161 8.95 -7.56 31.42
CA GLN A 161 9.98 -8.00 30.50
C GLN A 161 9.72 -7.51 29.09
N LEU A 162 10.68 -6.78 28.53
CA LEU A 162 10.66 -6.33 27.15
C LEU A 162 11.31 -7.41 26.26
N ARG A 163 10.49 -8.13 25.48
CA ARG A 163 10.93 -9.24 24.62
C ARG A 163 10.98 -8.85 23.15
N PHE A 164 12.03 -9.32 22.49
CA PHE A 164 12.25 -9.14 21.06
C PHE A 164 12.07 -10.45 20.30
N GLU A 165 11.05 -10.51 19.43
CA GLU A 165 10.92 -11.61 18.47
C GLU A 165 12.09 -11.56 17.48
N SER A 166 12.92 -12.60 17.47
CA SER A 166 14.13 -12.73 16.63
C SER A 166 13.85 -12.97 15.14
N LEU A 167 12.64 -12.68 14.66
CA LEU A 167 12.12 -13.14 13.38
C LEU A 167 12.03 -12.02 12.36
N LYS A 168 12.98 -11.98 11.43
CA LYS A 168 12.85 -11.19 10.19
C LYS A 168 12.94 -12.03 8.92
N TYR A 169 12.02 -11.71 8.01
CA TYR A 169 11.98 -11.87 6.55
C TYR A 169 13.07 -12.69 5.83
N ASP A 170 14.37 -12.44 6.05
CA ASP A 170 15.49 -13.02 5.31
C ASP A 170 16.35 -14.02 6.11
N GLY A 171 16.11 -14.14 7.42
CA GLY A 171 16.88 -15.00 8.33
C GLY A 171 18.31 -14.52 8.64
N LYS A 172 18.64 -13.23 8.41
CA LYS A 172 20.00 -12.69 8.64
C LYS A 172 20.07 -11.52 9.60
N GLN A 173 19.01 -10.72 9.72
CA GLN A 173 18.98 -9.64 10.72
C GLN A 173 18.58 -10.19 12.09
N PHE A 174 19.51 -10.12 13.05
CA PHE A 174 19.24 -10.44 14.45
C PHE A 174 18.71 -9.21 15.19
N ALA A 175 17.89 -9.44 16.23
CA ALA A 175 17.54 -8.40 17.19
C ALA A 175 18.82 -7.89 17.90
N GLU A 176 18.85 -6.59 18.24
CA GLU A 176 19.92 -6.03 19.06
C GLU A 176 19.82 -6.64 20.48
N ARG A 177 20.85 -7.36 20.90
CA ARG A 177 20.83 -8.16 22.14
C ARG A 177 21.22 -7.36 23.38
N ARG A 178 21.87 -6.20 23.21
CA ARG A 178 22.20 -5.29 24.31
C ARG A 178 20.94 -4.73 24.95
N ILE A 179 19.96 -4.37 24.12
CA ILE A 179 18.62 -4.03 24.59
C ILE A 179 17.99 -5.31 25.13
N ASN A 180 17.76 -5.35 26.44
CA ASN A 180 16.98 -6.36 27.15
C ASN A 180 16.57 -5.72 28.48
N ILE A 181 15.27 -5.54 28.71
CA ILE A 181 14.75 -4.99 29.97
C ILE A 181 14.00 -6.12 30.66
N THR A 182 14.41 -6.44 31.89
CA THR A 182 13.70 -7.34 32.79
C THR A 182 13.80 -6.73 34.18
N VAL A 183 12.67 -6.32 34.73
CA VAL A 183 12.56 -5.78 36.10
C VAL A 183 11.43 -6.52 36.83
N ASP A 184 11.64 -6.77 38.12
CA ASP A 184 10.70 -7.47 38.99
C ASP A 184 10.15 -6.48 40.02
N ALA A 185 8.85 -6.49 40.27
CA ALA A 185 8.20 -5.65 41.29
C ALA A 185 8.74 -5.89 42.72
N SER A 186 9.30 -7.07 42.97
CA SER A 186 9.98 -7.40 44.23
C SER A 186 11.45 -6.95 44.28
N ASN A 187 12.06 -6.58 43.14
CA ASN A 187 13.42 -6.05 43.07
C ASN A 187 13.41 -4.52 43.32
N LYS A 188 12.97 -4.15 44.53
CA LYS A 188 13.10 -2.80 45.10
C LYS A 188 14.39 -2.73 45.90
N SER A 189 15.13 -1.63 45.77
CA SER A 189 16.36 -1.41 46.52
C SER A 189 16.15 -0.36 47.63
N ASP A 190 15.69 -0.82 48.79
CA ASP A 190 15.40 0.00 49.97
C ASP A 190 16.62 0.79 50.51
N ASN A 191 17.83 0.36 50.14
CA ASN A 191 19.10 0.93 50.60
C ASN A 191 19.73 1.97 49.66
N ILE A 192 19.06 2.39 48.58
CA ILE A 192 19.58 3.48 47.74
C ILE A 192 19.47 4.80 48.51
N THR A 193 20.60 5.26 49.04
CA THR A 193 20.75 6.62 49.54
C THR A 193 20.80 7.59 48.36
N PHE A 194 19.63 8.05 47.90
CA PHE A 194 19.54 9.18 46.97
C PHE A 194 20.22 10.38 47.62
N MET A 195 21.35 10.81 47.05
CA MET A 195 21.97 12.07 47.46
C MET A 195 21.12 13.23 46.95
N ASP A 196 20.93 14.23 47.82
CA ASP A 196 20.38 15.51 47.40
C ASP A 196 21.29 16.12 46.32
N ILE A 197 20.67 16.81 45.35
CA ILE A 197 21.29 17.31 44.11
C ILE A 197 22.49 18.24 44.36
N HIS A 198 22.62 18.75 45.59
CA HIS A 198 23.64 19.71 46.01
C HIS A 198 24.89 19.11 46.69
N THR A 199 24.97 17.78 46.94
CA THR A 199 26.09 17.15 47.67
C THR A 199 26.77 16.02 46.90
N PHE A 200 27.51 16.36 45.83
CA PHE A 200 28.17 15.40 44.93
C PHE A 200 29.67 15.22 45.29
N GLN A 201 30.00 14.36 46.27
CA GLN A 201 31.40 13.96 46.55
C GLN A 201 31.52 12.49 47.04
N ASN A 202 32.15 11.66 46.20
CA ASN A 202 32.97 10.49 46.53
C ASN A 202 32.31 9.33 47.34
N ASN A 203 31.32 8.64 46.77
CA ASN A 203 30.97 7.25 47.14
C ASN A 203 30.52 6.47 45.89
N ASP A 204 31.03 5.25 45.70
CA ASP A 204 31.01 4.54 44.39
C ASP A 204 29.66 3.89 44.00
N GLU A 205 28.59 4.07 44.79
CA GLU A 205 27.29 3.37 44.62
C GLU A 205 26.10 4.31 44.32
N THR A 206 26.33 5.60 44.06
CA THR A 206 25.24 6.58 43.91
C THR A 206 24.63 6.61 42.50
N CYS A 207 23.39 6.16 42.34
CA CYS A 207 22.63 6.33 41.10
C CYS A 207 22.26 7.80 40.83
N LYS A 208 22.37 8.22 39.57
CA LYS A 208 21.99 9.58 39.12
C LYS A 208 20.55 9.61 38.62
N ILE A 209 19.69 10.41 39.25
CA ILE A 209 18.34 10.70 38.71
C ILE A 209 18.47 11.64 37.51
N SER A 210 17.74 11.33 36.44
CA SER A 210 17.66 12.15 35.23
C SER A 210 17.01 13.51 35.55
N PRO A 211 17.54 14.65 35.04
CA PRO A 211 16.90 15.96 35.22
C PRO A 211 15.63 16.14 34.39
N ILE A 212 15.26 15.14 33.57
CA ILE A 212 14.07 15.13 32.73
C ILE A 212 13.08 14.14 33.36
N PRO A 213 11.85 14.54 33.71
CA PRO A 213 10.92 13.67 34.43
C PRO A 213 10.34 12.55 33.55
N THR A 214 10.10 12.83 32.26
CA THR A 214 9.38 11.93 31.34
C THR A 214 10.29 11.44 30.21
N HIS A 215 10.50 10.13 30.16
CA HIS A 215 11.30 9.45 29.13
C HIS A 215 10.37 8.60 28.24
N VAL A 216 10.42 8.76 26.92
CA VAL A 216 9.52 8.08 25.97
C VAL A 216 10.32 7.28 24.95
N VAL A 217 10.22 5.95 25.03
CA VAL A 217 10.78 5.00 24.07
C VAL A 217 9.76 4.74 22.96
N LEU A 218 10.15 4.97 21.71
CA LEU A 218 9.31 4.83 20.52
C LEU A 218 9.75 3.65 19.65
N GLN A 219 8.83 2.73 19.34
CA GLN A 219 9.08 1.62 18.42
C GLN A 219 7.96 1.50 17.37
N SER A 220 8.36 1.27 16.12
CA SER A 220 7.50 0.71 15.08
C SER A 220 8.32 -0.19 14.16
N LEU A 221 7.68 -0.87 13.20
CA LEU A 221 8.43 -1.59 12.18
C LEU A 221 9.20 -0.63 11.28
N PHE A 222 10.35 -1.10 10.77
CA PHE A 222 11.20 -0.41 9.80
C PHE A 222 11.67 1.01 10.17
N ASN A 223 11.76 1.39 11.46
CA ASN A 223 12.26 2.70 11.92
C ASN A 223 13.50 3.22 11.16
N PHE A 224 14.46 2.36 10.82
CA PHE A 224 15.65 2.68 10.01
C PHE A 224 15.37 3.18 8.58
N MET A 225 14.12 3.20 8.12
CA MET A 225 13.67 3.86 6.89
C MET A 225 12.86 5.09 7.28
N ILE A 226 13.38 6.29 6.96
CA ILE A 226 12.83 7.54 7.50
C ILE A 226 11.37 7.82 7.08
N GLY A 227 10.92 7.31 5.92
CA GLY A 227 9.51 7.34 5.51
C GLY A 227 8.60 6.43 6.34
N GLU A 228 9.04 5.20 6.63
CA GLU A 228 8.31 4.29 7.54
C GLU A 228 8.28 4.86 8.96
N PHE A 229 9.37 5.51 9.42
CA PHE A 229 9.39 6.22 10.70
C PHE A 229 8.39 7.38 10.75
N TYR A 230 8.31 8.21 9.71
CA TYR A 230 7.33 9.29 9.61
C TYR A 230 5.89 8.76 9.69
N VAL A 231 5.58 7.70 8.93
CA VAL A 231 4.22 7.13 8.86
C VAL A 231 3.84 6.27 10.07
N ARG A 232 4.73 5.43 10.59
CA ARG A 232 4.43 4.42 11.64
C ARG A 232 4.82 4.81 13.07
N THR A 233 5.73 5.77 13.23
CA THR A 233 6.12 6.30 14.55
C THR A 233 5.65 7.74 14.74
N LEU A 234 5.98 8.66 13.82
CA LEU A 234 5.76 10.10 14.02
C LEU A 234 4.29 10.52 13.87
N SER A 235 3.59 10.03 12.83
CA SER A 235 2.18 10.36 12.62
C SER A 235 1.25 9.86 13.73
N PRO A 236 1.36 8.61 14.23
CA PRO A 236 0.51 8.17 15.34
C PRO A 236 0.92 8.82 16.67
N LEU A 237 2.20 9.16 16.87
CA LEU A 237 2.66 9.96 18.01
C LEU A 237 2.03 11.36 17.99
N HIS A 238 2.03 12.04 16.84
CA HIS A 238 1.39 13.34 16.67
C HIS A 238 -0.11 13.27 16.99
N LEU A 239 -0.84 12.30 16.42
CA LEU A 239 -2.27 12.11 16.72
C LEU A 239 -2.51 11.84 18.22
N LEU A 240 -1.64 11.08 18.88
CA LEU A 240 -1.73 10.79 20.31
C LEU A 240 -1.36 12.01 21.20
N MET A 241 -0.51 12.91 20.70
CA MET A 241 -0.16 14.19 21.36
C MET A 241 -1.19 15.31 21.08
N THR A 242 -2.01 15.23 20.02
CA THR A 242 -2.97 16.31 19.67
C THR A 242 -4.45 15.94 19.85
N SER A 243 -4.77 14.66 20.06
CA SER A 243 -6.12 14.09 20.26
C SER A 243 -7.06 14.90 21.18
N HIS A 244 -6.51 15.51 22.22
CA HIS A 244 -7.23 16.18 23.31
C HIS A 244 -7.27 17.71 23.15
N LEU A 245 -6.48 18.29 22.24
CA LEU A 245 -6.42 19.74 22.01
C LEU A 245 -7.69 20.31 21.35
N ILE A 246 -8.59 19.43 20.91
CA ILE A 246 -9.91 19.76 20.35
C ILE A 246 -10.91 20.14 21.47
N ALA A 247 -10.63 19.81 22.74
CA ALA A 247 -11.58 19.96 23.85
C ALA A 247 -11.47 21.30 24.61
N ASP A 248 -10.31 21.63 25.19
CA ASP A 248 -10.13 22.79 26.08
C ASP A 248 -8.77 23.47 25.88
N GLY A 249 -8.77 24.67 25.29
CA GLY A 249 -7.57 25.43 24.91
C GLY A 249 -6.86 26.18 26.06
N THR A 250 -6.83 25.61 27.27
CA THR A 250 -6.34 26.28 28.50
C THR A 250 -5.16 25.59 29.17
N ASN A 251 -4.77 24.40 28.72
CA ASN A 251 -3.70 23.59 29.32
C ASN A 251 -2.36 23.73 28.56
N PRO A 252 -1.20 23.52 29.23
CA PRO A 252 0.09 23.45 28.54
C PRO A 252 0.11 22.25 27.59
N LEU A 253 0.57 22.47 26.37
CA LEU A 253 0.48 21.49 25.29
C LEU A 253 1.58 20.42 25.47
N PRO A 254 1.38 19.16 25.02
CA PRO A 254 2.39 18.11 25.18
C PRO A 254 3.78 18.44 24.64
N GLN A 255 3.89 19.24 23.57
CA GLN A 255 5.15 19.72 23.03
C GLN A 255 5.91 20.71 23.93
N ASP A 256 5.24 21.31 24.92
CA ASP A 256 5.82 22.28 25.86
C ASP A 256 6.48 21.59 27.08
N GLN A 257 6.35 20.26 27.19
CA GLN A 257 6.81 19.46 28.33
C GLN A 257 8.27 19.00 28.17
N ASP A 258 8.95 18.82 29.30
CA ASP A 258 10.30 18.24 29.35
C ASP A 258 10.25 16.72 29.13
N ILE A 259 10.37 16.33 27.86
CA ILE A 259 10.32 14.94 27.40
C ILE A 259 11.62 14.56 26.71
N GLN A 260 12.20 13.42 27.10
CA GLN A 260 13.33 12.78 26.40
C GLN A 260 12.80 11.65 25.52
N PHE A 261 12.87 11.82 24.20
CA PHE A 261 12.56 10.74 23.25
C PHE A 261 13.76 9.82 23.01
N TYR A 262 13.49 8.51 22.93
CA TYR A 262 14.42 7.47 22.50
C TYR A 262 13.81 6.69 21.32
N VAL A 263 14.54 6.53 20.21
CA VAL A 263 14.09 5.70 19.09
C VAL A 263 14.66 4.29 19.23
N HIS A 264 13.79 3.29 19.34
CA HIS A 264 14.19 1.90 19.38
C HIS A 264 14.38 1.34 17.96
N LEU A 265 15.63 0.98 17.63
CA LEU A 265 15.99 0.26 16.41
C LEU A 265 16.13 -1.24 16.71
N SER A 266 15.06 -1.98 16.50
CA SER A 266 14.90 -3.40 16.93
C SER A 266 15.81 -4.44 16.27
N HIS A 267 16.82 -4.03 15.51
CA HIS A 267 17.70 -4.90 14.73
C HIS A 267 19.13 -4.39 14.80
N GLY A 268 20.08 -5.26 15.14
CA GLY A 268 21.49 -4.91 15.25
C GLY A 268 22.06 -4.38 13.93
N GLY A 269 22.97 -3.39 14.02
CA GLY A 269 23.63 -2.79 12.86
C GLY A 269 22.77 -1.84 12.02
N GLN A 270 21.58 -1.45 12.48
CA GLN A 270 20.81 -0.36 11.85
C GLN A 270 21.32 1.00 12.33
N LYS A 271 21.61 1.93 11.40
CA LYS A 271 22.04 3.29 11.74
C LYS A 271 20.86 4.12 12.26
N PHE A 272 21.06 4.78 13.40
CA PHE A 272 20.25 5.91 13.81
C PHE A 272 20.68 7.15 12.99
N TYR A 273 19.79 7.61 12.12
CA TYR A 273 19.99 8.80 11.28
C TYR A 273 19.52 10.07 11.97
N ASP A 274 20.20 11.19 11.73
CA ASP A 274 19.87 12.50 12.27
C ASP A 274 18.49 13.02 11.81
N GLY A 275 17.98 12.52 10.68
CA GLY A 275 16.60 12.75 10.25
C GLY A 275 15.56 12.32 11.29
N HIS A 276 15.79 11.25 12.08
CA HIS A 276 14.89 10.89 13.19
C HIS A 276 14.94 11.95 14.29
N LYS A 277 16.16 12.37 14.66
CA LYS A 277 16.39 13.37 15.71
C LYS A 277 15.75 14.69 15.34
N LEU A 278 15.92 15.13 14.09
CA LEU A 278 15.33 16.34 13.55
C LEU A 278 13.80 16.29 13.57
N LEU A 279 13.20 15.24 13.00
CA LEU A 279 11.74 15.08 12.98
C LEU A 279 11.13 15.04 14.39
N LEU A 280 11.73 14.30 15.33
CA LEU A 280 11.27 14.28 16.72
C LEU A 280 11.57 15.58 17.48
N SER A 281 12.61 16.34 17.11
CA SER A 281 12.85 17.66 17.71
C SER A 281 11.76 18.68 17.35
N GLY A 282 11.09 18.53 16.20
CA GLY A 282 9.90 19.30 15.84
C GLY A 282 8.63 18.91 16.60
N MET A 283 8.65 17.79 17.34
CA MET A 283 7.56 17.40 18.24
C MET A 283 7.61 18.15 19.58
N LEU A 284 8.66 18.94 19.84
CA LEU A 284 8.86 19.71 21.07
C LEU A 284 9.01 21.20 20.71
N SER A 285 8.35 22.08 21.46
CA SER A 285 8.33 23.54 21.21
C SER A 285 9.45 24.29 21.93
N LYS A 286 9.94 23.74 23.05
CA LYS A 286 10.84 24.40 24.00
C LYS A 286 12.27 24.53 23.45
N GLU A 287 12.83 25.74 23.49
CA GLU A 287 14.20 26.05 23.02
C GLU A 287 15.30 25.21 23.74
N ASN A 288 15.04 24.78 24.97
CA ASN A 288 15.94 23.91 25.74
C ASN A 288 15.41 22.47 25.92
N ALA A 289 14.55 21.99 25.01
CA ALA A 289 14.16 20.58 24.96
C ALA A 289 15.37 19.66 24.69
N ALA A 290 15.31 18.44 25.20
CA ALA A 290 16.39 17.46 25.10
C ALA A 290 16.67 17.00 23.66
N GLU A 291 17.92 16.62 23.38
CA GLU A 291 18.25 15.97 22.10
C GLU A 291 17.71 14.53 22.09
N VAL A 292 17.11 14.15 20.98
CA VAL A 292 16.55 12.81 20.74
C VAL A 292 17.69 11.78 20.63
N LYS A 293 17.55 10.67 21.36
CA LYS A 293 18.56 9.60 21.45
C LYS A 293 18.11 8.34 20.72
N ALA A 294 19.03 7.41 20.44
CA ALA A 294 18.64 6.03 20.19
C ALA A 294 18.35 5.35 21.54
N MET A 295 17.48 4.35 21.57
CA MET A 295 17.27 3.55 22.79
C MET A 295 18.56 2.84 23.23
N LEU A 296 19.45 2.55 22.29
CA LEU A 296 20.76 1.94 22.56
C LEU A 296 21.68 2.84 23.41
N ASP A 297 21.50 4.15 23.38
CA ASP A 297 22.34 5.12 24.11
C ASP A 297 22.14 5.03 25.65
N LEU A 298 21.14 4.25 26.10
CA LEU A 298 20.97 3.84 27.50
C LEU A 298 21.89 2.65 27.88
N PHE A 299 22.25 1.81 26.91
CA PHE A 299 22.91 0.52 27.11
C PHE A 299 24.41 0.53 26.84
N ASP A 300 24.92 1.46 26.03
CA ASP A 300 26.36 1.58 25.80
C ASP A 300 27.04 2.29 26.99
N VAL A 301 27.94 1.55 27.66
CA VAL A 301 29.07 2.12 28.39
C VAL A 301 30.06 2.58 27.32
N SER A 302 30.37 3.87 27.23
CA SER A 302 31.25 4.33 26.16
C SER A 302 32.70 3.91 26.46
N GLU A 303 33.36 3.23 25.52
CA GLU A 303 34.78 2.87 25.63
C GLU A 303 35.70 4.12 25.72
N THR A 304 35.14 5.31 25.51
CA THR A 304 35.83 6.60 25.61
C THR A 304 35.83 7.21 27.03
N ASP A 305 35.01 6.73 27.97
CA ASP A 305 34.90 7.31 29.32
C ASP A 305 36.02 6.82 30.29
N GLU A 306 36.97 5.98 29.85
CA GLU A 306 38.07 5.45 30.69
C GLU A 306 39.00 6.53 31.30
N LEU A 307 38.95 7.78 30.82
CA LEU A 307 39.87 8.86 31.21
C LEU A 307 39.35 9.78 32.32
N ASP A 308 38.04 10.02 32.42
CA ASP A 308 37.43 11.02 33.33
C ASP A 308 36.63 10.39 34.48
N GLY A 309 37.28 9.46 35.20
CA GLY A 309 37.08 9.25 36.64
C GLY A 309 35.65 8.95 37.14
N ALA A 310 35.21 7.70 37.01
CA ALA A 310 34.12 7.10 37.79
C ALA A 310 32.77 7.86 37.75
N SER A 311 32.30 8.21 36.54
CA SER A 311 30.88 8.47 36.33
C SER A 311 30.05 7.27 36.82
N SER A 312 29.06 7.52 37.68
CA SER A 312 28.22 6.49 38.27
C SER A 312 27.55 5.58 37.23
N ASP A 313 27.75 4.27 37.36
CA ASP A 313 27.22 3.21 36.48
C ASP A 313 25.67 3.14 36.38
N CYS A 314 24.95 3.95 37.15
CA CYS A 314 23.51 3.84 37.36
C CYS A 314 22.77 5.15 37.06
N GLU A 315 21.74 5.06 36.22
CA GLU A 315 20.86 6.18 35.84
C GLU A 315 19.39 5.83 36.16
N CYS A 316 18.64 6.79 36.71
CA CYS A 316 17.27 6.59 37.20
C CYS A 316 16.29 7.59 36.57
N PHE A 317 15.08 7.13 36.29
CA PHE A 317 14.04 7.86 35.56
C PHE A 317 12.75 7.91 36.37
N GLU A 318 12.22 9.12 36.64
CA GLU A 318 10.97 9.28 37.41
C GLU A 318 9.78 8.64 36.68
N LYS A 319 9.71 8.78 35.35
CA LYS A 319 8.75 8.06 34.50
C LYS A 319 9.39 7.63 33.18
N MET A 320 9.13 6.37 32.80
CA MET A 320 9.56 5.80 31.52
C MET A 320 8.36 5.19 30.79
N VAL A 321 8.14 5.58 29.53
CA VAL A 321 6.97 5.22 28.71
C VAL A 321 7.42 4.49 27.45
N PHE A 322 6.96 3.26 27.27
CA PHE A 322 7.24 2.40 26.14
C PHE A 322 6.05 2.43 25.16
N CYS A 323 6.16 3.23 24.10
CA CYS A 323 5.13 3.38 23.06
C CYS A 323 5.45 2.59 21.80
N GLY A 324 4.44 1.86 21.31
CA GLY A 324 4.53 0.95 20.17
C GLY A 324 4.83 -0.50 20.53
N TYR A 325 4.31 -0.97 21.67
CA TYR A 325 4.50 -2.36 22.11
C TYR A 325 3.17 -3.06 22.34
N ASP A 326 3.07 -4.31 21.88
CA ASP A 326 1.96 -5.20 22.24
C ASP A 326 2.20 -5.70 23.68
N VAL A 327 1.37 -5.26 24.64
CA VAL A 327 1.51 -5.63 26.05
C VAL A 327 0.64 -6.84 26.37
N TYR A 328 1.22 -7.86 27.00
CA TYR A 328 0.50 -9.05 27.49
C TYR A 328 0.72 -9.22 28.99
N GLN A 329 -0.35 -9.51 29.72
CA GLN A 329 -0.32 -9.86 31.14
C GLN A 329 -0.22 -11.37 31.28
N ASN A 330 0.75 -11.87 32.04
CA ASN A 330 0.93 -13.31 32.28
C ASN A 330 0.01 -13.79 33.41
N ASP A 331 -0.78 -14.84 33.17
CA ASP A 331 -1.61 -15.49 34.19
C ASP A 331 -0.75 -16.31 35.16
N THR A 332 -0.26 -15.67 36.22
CA THR A 332 0.54 -16.31 37.29
C THR A 332 -0.28 -17.30 38.14
N THR A 333 -1.61 -17.30 38.01
CA THR A 333 -2.55 -17.84 39.00
C THR A 333 -2.93 -19.32 38.83
N THR A 334 -2.58 -19.98 37.73
CA THR A 334 -3.11 -21.32 37.38
C THR A 334 -2.60 -22.51 38.23
N LYS A 335 -1.94 -22.26 39.38
CA LYS A 335 -1.37 -23.30 40.26
C LYS A 335 -1.63 -23.17 41.76
N SER A 336 -2.27 -22.10 42.25
CA SER A 336 -2.64 -22.02 43.67
C SER A 336 -4.07 -22.52 43.88
N SER A 337 -4.25 -23.53 44.74
CA SER A 337 -5.56 -24.11 45.05
C SER A 337 -6.09 -23.62 46.40
N LYS A 338 -7.31 -23.06 46.36
CA LYS A 338 -8.19 -22.66 47.48
C LYS A 338 -7.99 -21.27 48.11
N GLU A 339 -9.07 -20.49 48.01
CA GLU A 339 -9.78 -19.87 49.14
C GLU A 339 -8.97 -19.05 50.17
N ASP A 340 -8.22 -18.06 49.68
CA ASP A 340 -7.99 -16.81 50.41
C ASP A 340 -8.26 -15.61 49.49
N LEU A 341 -8.73 -14.49 50.07
CA LEU A 341 -9.09 -13.29 49.30
C LEU A 341 -7.82 -12.55 48.84
N PRO A 342 -7.62 -12.32 47.53
CA PRO A 342 -6.39 -11.69 47.05
C PRO A 342 -6.31 -10.21 47.43
N THR A 343 -5.24 -9.83 48.11
CA THR A 343 -4.80 -8.44 48.19
C THR A 343 -4.33 -7.97 46.81
N PRO A 344 -4.59 -6.73 46.35
CA PRO A 344 -4.49 -6.38 44.92
C PRO A 344 -3.10 -6.31 44.28
N ASP A 345 -2.02 -6.63 45.00
CA ASP A 345 -0.86 -5.72 45.03
C ASP A 345 0.52 -6.42 45.10
N SER A 346 0.78 -7.49 44.32
CA SER A 346 2.11 -8.16 44.36
C SER A 346 2.60 -9.03 43.17
N SER A 347 1.83 -9.28 42.10
CA SER A 347 2.36 -10.06 40.95
C SER A 347 1.72 -9.77 39.58
N LEU A 348 1.60 -8.49 39.22
CA LEU A 348 1.34 -8.13 37.83
C LEU A 348 2.65 -8.28 37.02
N ASP A 349 2.72 -9.31 36.17
CA ASP A 349 3.83 -9.59 35.26
C ASP A 349 3.40 -9.30 33.81
N TYR A 350 4.09 -8.34 33.18
CA TYR A 350 3.83 -7.90 31.81
C TYR A 350 4.96 -8.23 30.85
N THR A 351 4.62 -8.84 29.72
CA THR A 351 5.54 -9.01 28.59
C THR A 351 5.21 -8.00 27.50
N LEU A 352 6.13 -7.07 27.23
CA LEU A 352 6.06 -6.14 26.12
C LEU A 352 6.71 -6.79 24.90
N TRP A 353 6.03 -6.81 23.75
CA TRP A 353 6.59 -7.25 22.48
C TRP A 353 6.61 -6.10 21.47
N ASN A 354 7.59 -6.09 20.57
CA ASN A 354 7.59 -5.12 19.48
C ASN A 354 6.29 -5.19 18.66
N ALA A 355 5.61 -4.04 18.48
CA ALA A 355 4.47 -3.93 17.60
C ALA A 355 4.87 -3.42 16.20
N ALA A 356 3.89 -3.36 15.31
CA ALA A 356 4.06 -2.80 13.98
C ALA A 356 3.98 -1.26 13.94
N HIS A 357 3.27 -0.63 14.88
CA HIS A 357 2.94 0.81 14.92
C HIS A 357 2.94 1.35 16.37
N THR A 358 3.09 2.66 16.55
CA THR A 358 3.03 3.31 17.88
C THR A 358 1.63 3.41 18.51
N ALA A 359 0.56 3.10 17.77
CA ALA A 359 -0.81 2.99 18.28
C ALA A 359 -1.66 2.02 17.42
N SER A 360 -2.56 1.26 18.05
CA SER A 360 -3.37 0.19 17.40
C SER A 360 -4.87 0.48 17.37
N ASP A 361 -5.43 1.15 18.38
CA ASP A 361 -6.84 1.60 18.35
C ASP A 361 -7.10 2.75 17.35
N LEU A 362 -6.05 3.29 16.73
CA LEU A 362 -6.17 4.32 15.69
C LEU A 362 -6.70 3.79 14.35
N ASP A 363 -6.99 2.49 14.21
CA ASP A 363 -7.75 1.91 13.08
C ASP A 363 -9.11 2.59 12.80
N ARG A 364 -9.56 3.51 13.67
CA ARG A 364 -10.75 4.37 13.51
C ARG A 364 -10.47 5.85 13.24
N LEU A 365 -9.26 6.33 13.49
CA LEU A 365 -8.84 7.69 13.16
C LEU A 365 -8.16 7.62 11.81
N GLY A 366 -8.94 7.94 10.77
CA GLY A 366 -8.72 7.50 9.40
C GLY A 366 -7.27 7.54 8.95
N TYR A 367 -6.69 6.35 8.69
CA TYR A 367 -5.51 6.27 7.85
C TYR A 367 -5.82 6.90 6.48
N CYS A 368 -4.77 7.36 5.79
CA CYS A 368 -4.79 7.74 4.38
C CYS A 368 -5.06 6.52 3.48
N ASP A 369 -6.27 6.00 3.57
CA ASP A 369 -6.84 5.02 2.66
C ASP A 369 -7.53 5.76 1.51
N ARG A 370 -7.89 5.02 0.47
CA ARG A 370 -8.82 5.55 -0.54
C ARG A 370 -10.19 5.63 0.08
N ASP A 371 -10.82 6.80 -0.01
CA ASP A 371 -12.26 6.87 0.19
C ASP A 371 -12.96 6.22 -1.02
N TYR A 372 -13.41 4.98 -0.80
CA TYR A 372 -14.15 4.19 -1.76
C TYR A 372 -15.51 4.83 -2.14
N ILE A 373 -16.03 5.77 -1.34
CA ILE A 373 -17.29 6.47 -1.61
C ILE A 373 -17.06 7.68 -2.53
N SER A 374 -16.01 8.49 -2.32
CA SER A 374 -15.68 9.65 -3.17
C SER A 374 -14.82 9.34 -4.41
N LYS A 375 -14.90 8.11 -4.93
CA LYS A 375 -14.20 7.64 -6.15
C LYS A 375 -12.66 7.58 -6.03
N GLY A 376 -12.13 7.35 -4.85
CA GLY A 376 -10.70 7.07 -4.65
C GLY A 376 -9.80 8.30 -4.47
N ILE A 377 -10.38 9.43 -4.06
CA ILE A 377 -9.63 10.48 -3.36
C ILE A 377 -9.11 9.86 -2.06
N TYR A 378 -7.85 10.13 -1.68
CA TYR A 378 -7.35 9.72 -0.35
C TYR A 378 -7.53 10.89 0.63
N SER A 379 -7.79 10.63 1.92
CA SER A 379 -8.10 11.70 2.89
C SER A 379 -6.85 12.35 3.51
N CYS A 380 -5.94 11.56 4.08
CA CYS A 380 -4.55 11.91 4.42
C CYS A 380 -4.31 13.19 5.25
N LYS A 381 -5.35 13.68 5.92
CA LYS A 381 -5.33 14.93 6.70
C LYS A 381 -4.29 14.87 7.82
N GLU A 382 -4.04 13.66 8.32
CA GLU A 382 -3.16 13.33 9.44
C GLU A 382 -1.70 13.74 9.16
N TRP A 383 -1.28 13.70 7.88
CA TRP A 383 0.08 14.08 7.45
C TRP A 383 0.20 15.55 7.08
N ALA A 384 -0.87 16.17 6.59
CA ALA A 384 -0.96 17.61 6.45
C ALA A 384 -0.95 18.30 7.83
N ASP A 385 -1.74 17.79 8.78
CA ASP A 385 -1.76 18.24 10.18
C ASP A 385 -0.38 18.04 10.84
N LEU A 386 0.25 16.86 10.68
CA LEU A 386 1.62 16.61 11.18
C LEU A 386 2.65 17.56 10.57
N ARG A 387 2.63 17.76 9.24
CA ARG A 387 3.59 18.67 8.59
C ARG A 387 3.40 20.10 9.09
N HIS A 388 2.16 20.57 9.19
CA HIS A 388 1.84 21.88 9.72
C HIS A 388 2.27 22.03 11.19
N PHE A 389 2.05 21.01 12.02
CA PHE A 389 2.49 20.96 13.41
C PHE A 389 4.02 21.12 13.52
N LEU A 390 4.79 20.30 12.78
CA LEU A 390 6.25 20.37 12.71
C LEU A 390 6.73 21.76 12.25
N ALA A 391 6.19 22.26 11.12
CA ALA A 391 6.53 23.58 10.58
C ALA A 391 6.20 24.73 11.55
N SER A 392 5.12 24.61 12.34
CA SER A 392 4.77 25.59 13.37
C SER A 392 5.68 25.53 14.61
N ASN A 393 6.29 24.37 14.89
CA ASN A 393 7.11 24.16 16.09
C ASN A 393 8.59 24.47 15.86
N PHE A 394 9.14 24.20 14.68
CA PHE A 394 10.55 24.45 14.40
C PHE A 394 11.01 25.91 14.69
N PRO A 395 10.24 26.97 14.36
CA PRO A 395 10.59 28.35 14.75
C PRO A 395 10.50 28.64 16.26
N LYS A 396 9.70 27.88 17.02
CA LYS A 396 9.62 27.98 18.49
C LYS A 396 10.84 27.28 19.13
N ARG A 397 11.16 26.09 18.61
CA ARG A 397 12.29 25.24 19.01
C ARG A 397 13.64 25.88 18.71
N PHE A 398 13.73 26.63 17.61
CA PHE A 398 14.95 27.30 17.13
C PHE A 398 14.66 28.76 16.71
N PRO A 399 14.65 29.73 17.64
CA PRO A 399 14.25 31.11 17.35
C PRO A 399 15.07 31.84 16.27
N SER A 400 16.31 31.41 16.01
CA SER A 400 17.18 31.99 14.98
C SER A 400 16.91 31.47 13.55
N LEU A 401 16.11 30.41 13.39
CA LEU A 401 15.91 29.67 12.14
C LEU A 401 15.69 30.56 10.90
N ASN A 402 14.77 31.51 10.96
CA ASN A 402 14.47 32.41 9.84
C ASN A 402 15.67 33.31 9.46
N HIS A 403 16.49 33.71 10.43
CA HIS A 403 17.69 34.50 10.17
C HIS A 403 18.83 33.64 9.60
N ASP A 404 19.01 32.42 10.11
CA ASP A 404 20.05 31.51 9.65
C ASP A 404 19.75 30.93 8.25
N ILE A 405 18.47 30.76 7.88
CA ILE A 405 18.02 30.50 6.49
C ILE A 405 18.44 31.63 5.55
N LEU A 406 18.14 32.89 5.91
CA LEU A 406 18.51 34.04 5.09
C LEU A 406 20.04 34.19 4.95
N ARG A 407 20.79 33.90 6.02
CA ARG A 407 22.26 33.84 5.97
C ARG A 407 22.74 32.74 5.01
N TYR A 408 22.23 31.52 5.16
CA TYR A 408 22.60 30.39 4.30
C TYR A 408 22.31 30.67 2.81
N ARG A 409 21.11 31.19 2.49
CA ARG A 409 20.75 31.59 1.13
C ARG A 409 21.71 32.67 0.57
N LYS A 410 22.08 33.67 1.37
CA LYS A 410 23.08 34.68 0.96
C LYS A 410 24.46 34.06 0.74
N ASP A 411 24.94 33.22 1.65
CA ASP A 411 26.27 32.60 1.58
C ASP A 411 26.40 31.69 0.35
N VAL A 412 25.33 30.98 -0.03
CA VAL A 412 25.25 30.21 -1.28
C VAL A 412 25.38 31.12 -2.51
N LEU A 413 24.65 32.24 -2.58
CA LEU A 413 24.69 33.15 -3.72
C LEU A 413 26.07 33.82 -3.87
N VAL A 414 26.71 34.21 -2.76
CA VAL A 414 28.06 34.79 -2.75
C VAL A 414 29.11 33.75 -3.15
N ARG A 415 29.04 32.52 -2.60
CA ARG A 415 29.98 31.42 -2.90
C ARG A 415 29.97 31.04 -4.39
N ASN A 416 28.79 31.02 -5.00
CA ASN A 416 28.61 30.73 -6.42
C ASN A 416 28.73 31.98 -7.33
N ARG A 417 29.05 33.15 -6.78
CA ARG A 417 29.24 34.43 -7.51
C ARG A 417 28.00 34.94 -8.26
N PHE A 418 26.80 34.58 -7.80
CA PHE A 418 25.54 35.18 -8.28
C PHE A 418 25.34 36.62 -7.76
N VAL A 419 25.89 36.93 -6.58
CA VAL A 419 25.88 38.27 -5.97
C VAL A 419 27.24 38.58 -5.33
N GLU A 420 27.55 39.86 -5.15
CA GLU A 420 28.72 40.30 -4.40
C GLU A 420 28.54 40.08 -2.87
N SER A 421 29.63 39.99 -2.11
CA SER A 421 29.57 39.90 -0.63
C SER A 421 28.90 41.12 0.03
N THR A 422 29.00 42.27 -0.63
CA THR A 422 28.35 43.57 -0.35
C THR A 422 26.84 43.58 -0.57
N TYR A 423 26.25 42.51 -1.13
CA TYR A 423 24.83 42.47 -1.47
C TYR A 423 23.91 42.61 -0.25
N ASN A 424 23.11 43.67 -0.26
CA ASN A 424 22.15 44.02 0.81
C ASN A 424 20.68 43.87 0.37
N GLY A 425 20.43 43.22 -0.77
CA GLY A 425 19.09 42.82 -1.17
C GLY A 425 18.61 41.60 -0.38
N THR A 426 17.36 41.22 -0.58
CA THR A 426 16.77 40.00 -0.01
C THR A 426 17.22 38.75 -0.77
N THR A 427 16.87 37.56 -0.28
CA THR A 427 17.11 36.27 -0.95
C THR A 427 15.82 35.59 -1.40
N THR A 428 14.68 36.30 -1.33
CA THR A 428 13.33 35.82 -1.63
C THR A 428 12.95 36.01 -3.09
N GLU A 429 13.60 36.95 -3.78
CA GLU A 429 13.56 37.13 -5.23
C GLU A 429 14.36 36.07 -6.01
N TRP A 430 15.04 35.16 -5.31
CA TRP A 430 15.80 34.05 -5.88
C TRP A 430 15.09 32.74 -5.56
N LYS A 431 14.78 31.93 -6.57
CA LYS A 431 14.25 30.57 -6.40
C LYS A 431 15.42 29.59 -6.24
N PHE A 432 15.48 28.87 -5.12
CA PHE A 432 16.52 27.91 -4.79
C PHE A 432 16.03 26.48 -5.06
N VAL A 433 16.76 25.74 -5.89
CA VAL A 433 16.44 24.36 -6.29
C VAL A 433 17.44 23.40 -5.66
N GLY A 434 16.98 22.64 -4.67
CA GLY A 434 17.77 21.61 -4.02
C GLY A 434 17.77 20.30 -4.81
N LEU A 435 18.95 19.79 -5.15
CA LEU A 435 19.12 18.47 -5.77
C LEU A 435 19.61 17.48 -4.69
N ALA A 436 18.73 16.56 -4.28
CA ALA A 436 18.93 15.64 -3.16
C ALA A 436 19.90 14.51 -3.51
N GLN A 437 21.07 14.50 -2.88
CA GLN A 437 22.20 13.62 -3.15
C GLN A 437 22.54 12.71 -1.97
N ARG A 438 23.04 11.51 -2.27
CA ARG A 438 23.57 10.55 -1.30
C ARG A 438 25.00 10.13 -1.64
N SER A 439 25.67 9.55 -0.66
CA SER A 439 27.08 9.14 -0.73
C SER A 439 27.25 7.63 -0.88
N TYR A 440 26.20 6.84 -0.63
CA TYR A 440 26.29 5.38 -0.47
C TYR A 440 25.33 4.55 -1.35
N ARG A 441 24.27 5.16 -1.90
CA ARG A 441 23.22 4.50 -2.71
C ARG A 441 22.19 5.50 -3.22
N ARG A 442 21.60 5.24 -4.39
CA ARG A 442 20.66 6.15 -5.07
C ARG A 442 21.27 7.52 -5.32
N SER A 443 22.58 7.51 -5.53
CA SER A 443 23.41 8.68 -5.77
C SER A 443 23.23 9.11 -7.23
N TRP A 444 23.24 10.41 -7.47
CA TRP A 444 23.34 10.99 -8.80
C TRP A 444 24.81 10.90 -9.23
N LEU A 445 25.09 10.25 -10.35
CA LEU A 445 26.44 10.05 -10.88
C LEU A 445 26.95 11.28 -11.65
N ASN A 446 26.04 12.02 -12.29
CA ASN A 446 26.31 13.22 -13.09
C ASN A 446 25.77 14.52 -12.43
N LEU A 447 25.65 14.54 -11.10
CA LEU A 447 25.07 15.67 -10.37
C LEU A 447 25.76 17.01 -10.65
N HIS A 448 27.09 16.99 -10.75
CA HIS A 448 27.87 18.19 -10.98
C HIS A 448 27.53 18.83 -12.33
N ASP A 449 27.37 18.00 -13.36
CA ASP A 449 27.02 18.44 -14.72
C ASP A 449 25.62 19.05 -14.74
N VAL A 450 24.64 18.38 -14.12
CA VAL A 450 23.26 18.88 -13.95
C VAL A 450 23.23 20.23 -13.21
N MET A 451 23.98 20.35 -12.11
CA MET A 451 24.09 21.60 -11.35
C MET A 451 24.76 22.71 -12.17
N GLN A 452 25.82 22.38 -12.91
CA GLN A 452 26.52 23.35 -13.75
C GLN A 452 25.64 23.85 -14.88
N GLU A 453 24.90 22.97 -15.57
CA GLU A 453 24.01 23.32 -16.66
C GLU A 453 22.85 24.20 -16.20
N CYS A 454 22.16 23.82 -15.12
CA CYS A 454 21.13 24.63 -14.47
C CYS A 454 21.63 26.04 -14.12
N ASN A 455 22.74 26.13 -13.37
CA ASN A 455 23.26 27.41 -12.91
C ASN A 455 23.75 28.29 -14.06
N SER A 456 24.37 27.70 -15.09
CA SER A 456 24.84 28.43 -16.27
C SER A 456 23.68 28.97 -17.10
N LEU A 457 22.65 28.16 -17.35
CA LEU A 457 21.50 28.55 -18.18
C LEU A 457 20.72 29.70 -17.57
N TYR A 458 20.40 29.65 -16.27
CA TYR A 458 19.64 30.71 -15.63
C TYR A 458 20.47 31.98 -15.40
N GLN A 459 21.79 31.85 -15.21
CA GLN A 459 22.69 33.02 -15.23
C GLN A 459 22.73 33.69 -16.61
N GLU A 460 22.81 32.93 -17.70
CA GLU A 460 22.75 33.48 -19.08
C GLU A 460 21.40 34.15 -19.38
N LYS A 461 20.28 33.50 -19.00
CA LYS A 461 18.92 34.04 -19.12
C LYS A 461 18.64 35.22 -18.16
N GLN A 462 19.57 35.58 -17.27
CA GLN A 462 19.42 36.60 -16.21
C GLN A 462 18.24 36.33 -15.26
N LEU A 463 17.89 35.05 -15.09
CA LEU A 463 16.83 34.58 -14.20
C LEU A 463 17.40 34.24 -12.83
N LYS A 464 16.69 34.63 -11.77
CA LYS A 464 17.13 34.46 -10.38
C LYS A 464 16.84 33.04 -9.88
N VAL A 465 17.51 32.05 -10.46
CA VAL A 465 17.45 30.63 -10.05
C VAL A 465 18.84 30.16 -9.67
N VAL A 466 18.94 29.32 -8.63
CA VAL A 466 20.18 28.64 -8.25
C VAL A 466 19.93 27.18 -7.88
N CYS A 467 20.63 26.26 -8.55
CA CYS A 467 20.66 24.83 -8.21
C CYS A 467 21.78 24.53 -7.20
N VAL A 468 21.46 23.79 -6.14
CA VAL A 468 22.38 23.42 -5.04
C VAL A 468 22.35 21.92 -4.73
N GLU A 469 23.45 21.36 -4.23
CA GLU A 469 23.44 20.01 -3.63
C GLU A 469 22.74 20.07 -2.26
N ILE A 470 21.78 19.17 -2.04
CA ILE A 470 21.21 18.88 -0.71
C ILE A 470 21.68 17.50 -0.31
N ASN A 471 22.52 17.40 0.72
CA ASN A 471 23.09 16.13 1.14
C ASN A 471 23.26 16.07 2.66
N VAL A 472 22.30 15.45 3.34
CA VAL A 472 22.29 15.34 4.81
C VAL A 472 23.37 14.41 5.37
N GLU A 473 24.10 13.70 4.51
CA GLU A 473 25.24 12.88 4.92
C GLU A 473 26.54 13.70 5.02
N LYS A 474 26.51 14.99 4.64
CA LYS A 474 27.61 15.97 4.79
C LYS A 474 27.42 16.98 5.94
N THR A 475 26.21 17.13 6.47
CA THR A 475 25.90 18.06 7.58
C THR A 475 26.43 17.54 8.91
N ILE A 476 26.89 18.42 9.77
CA ILE A 476 27.39 18.14 11.12
C ILE A 476 26.24 18.02 12.13
N THR A 477 25.14 18.75 11.94
CA THR A 477 24.03 18.81 12.92
C THR A 477 22.64 18.63 12.32
N THR A 478 21.69 18.20 13.16
CA THR A 478 20.25 18.17 12.87
C THR A 478 19.69 19.54 12.50
N TYR A 479 20.18 20.59 13.16
CA TYR A 479 19.77 21.97 12.90
C TYR A 479 20.25 22.46 11.52
N GLU A 480 21.48 22.10 11.13
CA GLU A 480 21.99 22.40 9.78
C GLU A 480 21.13 21.73 8.70
N GLN A 481 20.67 20.48 8.90
CA GLN A 481 19.73 19.82 7.98
C GLN A 481 18.38 20.55 7.87
N LEU A 482 17.91 21.18 8.95
CA LEU A 482 16.67 21.97 8.95
C LEU A 482 16.85 23.27 8.17
N VAL A 483 17.93 24.02 8.44
CA VAL A 483 18.28 25.24 7.69
C VAL A 483 18.46 24.92 6.21
N LEU A 484 19.12 23.80 5.88
CA LEU A 484 19.36 23.35 4.51
C LEU A 484 18.06 23.11 3.72
N HIS A 485 17.05 22.45 4.31
CA HIS A 485 15.76 22.20 3.64
C HIS A 485 14.86 23.43 3.61
N GLN A 486 14.77 24.20 4.70
CA GLN A 486 13.99 25.44 4.74
C GLN A 486 14.60 26.57 3.87
N SER A 487 15.86 26.41 3.41
CA SER A 487 16.51 27.36 2.50
C SER A 487 16.21 27.15 1.02
N VAL A 488 15.63 26.01 0.61
CA VAL A 488 15.25 25.76 -0.79
C VAL A 488 13.75 25.88 -0.99
N ASP A 489 13.35 26.39 -2.15
CA ASP A 489 11.95 26.55 -2.54
C ASP A 489 11.44 25.32 -3.31
N SER A 490 12.36 24.53 -3.89
CA SER A 490 12.08 23.25 -4.54
C SER A 490 13.11 22.18 -4.14
N LEU A 491 12.68 20.91 -4.02
CA LEU A 491 13.54 19.74 -3.83
C LEU A 491 13.31 18.68 -4.92
N ILE A 492 14.38 18.27 -5.59
CA ILE A 492 14.37 17.26 -6.64
C ILE A 492 15.25 16.08 -6.24
N GLY A 493 14.78 14.84 -6.41
CA GLY A 493 15.58 13.67 -6.08
C GLY A 493 14.96 12.33 -6.46
N VAL A 494 15.81 11.33 -6.54
CA VAL A 494 15.42 9.94 -6.84
C VAL A 494 14.57 9.37 -5.69
N HIS A 495 13.55 8.56 -5.99
CA HIS A 495 12.64 7.97 -4.98
C HIS A 495 13.37 7.47 -3.70
N GLY A 496 13.10 8.11 -2.57
CA GLY A 496 13.69 7.83 -1.26
C GLY A 496 15.19 8.15 -1.09
N ALA A 497 15.80 8.90 -2.01
CA ALA A 497 17.10 9.54 -1.81
C ALA A 497 16.92 10.79 -0.93
N GLN A 498 16.82 10.59 0.40
CA GLN A 498 16.48 11.61 1.41
C GLN A 498 15.07 12.24 1.29
N MET A 499 14.40 12.08 0.13
CA MET A 499 13.19 12.79 -0.28
C MET A 499 12.07 12.97 0.77
N THR A 500 11.88 12.05 1.73
CA THR A 500 10.94 12.22 2.87
C THR A 500 11.17 13.52 3.65
N GLN A 501 12.40 14.03 3.67
CA GLN A 501 12.74 15.30 4.31
C GLN A 501 12.17 16.53 3.59
N ALA A 502 11.48 16.37 2.43
CA ALA A 502 10.71 17.45 1.81
C ALA A 502 9.51 17.93 2.67
N VAL A 503 9.09 17.17 3.69
CA VAL A 503 8.18 17.69 4.73
C VAL A 503 8.76 18.93 5.45
N LEU A 504 10.08 19.11 5.39
CA LEU A 504 10.82 20.25 5.94
C LEU A 504 11.04 21.39 4.93
N LEU A 505 10.41 21.36 3.74
CA LEU A 505 10.37 22.53 2.85
C LEU A 505 9.47 23.63 3.43
N PRO A 506 9.62 24.90 2.98
CA PRO A 506 8.63 25.96 3.23
C PRO A 506 7.21 25.59 2.77
N GLN A 507 6.20 26.31 3.25
CA GLN A 507 4.83 26.19 2.75
C GLN A 507 4.79 26.49 1.24
N HIS A 508 4.04 25.69 0.48
CA HIS A 508 4.00 25.73 -0.99
C HIS A 508 5.35 25.48 -1.69
N GLY A 509 6.33 24.88 -0.99
CA GLY A 509 7.54 24.36 -1.61
C GLY A 509 7.25 23.19 -2.56
N ASP A 510 8.04 23.10 -3.63
CA ASP A 510 7.82 22.16 -4.73
C ASP A 510 8.70 20.90 -4.62
N VAL A 511 8.17 19.74 -4.99
CA VAL A 511 8.88 18.46 -4.92
C VAL A 511 8.82 17.74 -6.26
N LEU A 512 9.96 17.37 -6.81
CA LEU A 512 10.06 16.47 -7.97
C LEU A 512 10.70 15.14 -7.58
N GLU A 513 9.87 14.10 -7.53
CA GLU A 513 10.29 12.72 -7.33
C GLU A 513 10.68 12.06 -8.66
N LEU A 514 11.98 11.80 -8.84
CA LEU A 514 12.47 11.04 -9.99
C LEU A 514 12.24 9.54 -9.74
N LEU A 515 11.28 8.97 -10.46
CA LEU A 515 10.78 7.60 -10.34
C LEU A 515 11.77 6.63 -11.03
N PRO A 516 12.48 5.75 -10.29
CA PRO A 516 13.54 4.90 -10.84
C PRO A 516 13.12 3.99 -12.00
N TRP A 517 13.98 3.81 -13.02
CA TRP A 517 13.72 2.82 -14.07
C TRP A 517 13.78 1.37 -13.55
N VAL A 518 12.66 0.63 -13.58
CA VAL A 518 12.57 -0.77 -13.13
C VAL A 518 12.00 -1.65 -14.26
N PRO A 519 12.66 -2.75 -14.68
CA PRO A 519 12.18 -3.58 -15.77
C PRO A 519 11.16 -4.62 -15.28
N LYS A 520 9.89 -4.37 -15.60
CA LYS A 520 8.69 -5.16 -15.26
C LYS A 520 8.77 -6.68 -15.46
N ASN A 521 9.69 -7.17 -16.29
CA ASN A 521 9.78 -8.58 -16.64
C ASN A 521 10.87 -9.34 -15.84
N TYR A 522 11.75 -8.65 -15.08
CA TYR A 522 12.97 -9.25 -14.50
C TYR A 522 13.16 -9.02 -12.99
N THR A 523 12.44 -8.07 -12.38
CA THR A 523 12.57 -7.72 -10.96
C THR A 523 11.32 -8.05 -10.15
N ILE A 524 11.39 -9.11 -9.34
CA ILE A 524 10.29 -9.60 -8.45
C ILE A 524 9.81 -8.53 -7.44
N ARG A 525 10.55 -7.42 -7.25
CA ARG A 525 10.22 -6.32 -6.35
C ARG A 525 10.73 -4.99 -6.92
N GLY A 526 9.92 -3.95 -6.81
CA GLY A 526 10.33 -2.56 -7.04
C GLY A 526 9.43 -1.75 -7.97
N GLU A 527 8.60 -2.36 -8.81
CA GLU A 527 7.79 -1.65 -9.83
C GLU A 527 6.87 -0.55 -9.27
N TRP A 528 6.50 -0.64 -8.00
CA TRP A 528 5.72 0.39 -7.30
C TRP A 528 6.45 1.74 -7.17
N VAL A 529 7.77 1.81 -7.38
CA VAL A 529 8.51 3.09 -7.47
C VAL A 529 8.28 3.83 -8.80
N GLN A 530 7.49 3.27 -9.72
CA GLN A 530 7.19 3.82 -11.04
C GLN A 530 5.71 4.20 -11.24
N THR A 531 4.90 4.18 -10.19
CA THR A 531 3.45 4.26 -10.32
C THR A 531 2.99 5.70 -10.56
N ARG A 532 2.65 6.03 -11.80
CA ARG A 532 2.04 7.33 -12.16
C ARG A 532 0.51 7.36 -12.05
N HIS A 533 -0.13 6.19 -11.92
CA HIS A 533 -1.59 6.03 -11.84
C HIS A 533 -2.13 5.95 -10.40
N PHE A 534 -1.25 6.07 -9.41
CA PHE A 534 -1.54 6.28 -7.99
C PHE A 534 -0.29 6.85 -7.30
N PRO A 535 -0.39 7.54 -6.15
CA PRO A 535 0.78 8.15 -5.53
C PRO A 535 1.72 7.09 -4.97
N THR A 536 3.04 7.27 -5.16
CA THR A 536 4.05 6.42 -4.51
C THR A 536 3.91 6.47 -2.98
N PRO A 537 4.51 5.55 -2.20
CA PRO A 537 4.56 5.67 -0.73
C PRO A 537 5.14 7.01 -0.22
N LEU A 538 5.86 7.77 -1.06
CA LEU A 538 6.28 9.14 -0.77
C LEU A 538 5.20 10.16 -1.15
N GLY A 539 4.63 10.07 -2.36
CA GLY A 539 3.53 10.95 -2.77
C GLY A 539 2.25 10.79 -1.95
N VAL A 540 2.11 9.64 -1.30
CA VAL A 540 1.16 9.34 -0.23
C VAL A 540 1.42 10.29 0.95
N ILE A 541 2.64 10.38 1.48
CA ILE A 541 3.02 11.31 2.57
C ILE A 541 2.73 12.79 2.22
N TYR A 542 2.80 13.18 0.94
CA TYR A 542 2.51 14.56 0.49
C TYR A 542 1.07 14.79 0.05
N HIS A 543 0.24 13.76 0.00
CA HIS A 543 -1.14 13.88 -0.42
C HIS A 543 -1.93 14.75 0.56
N ASN A 544 -2.66 15.74 0.03
CA ASN A 544 -3.40 16.75 0.79
C ASN A 544 -2.56 17.67 1.69
N THR A 545 -1.23 17.66 1.53
CA THR A 545 -0.36 18.68 2.13
C THR A 545 -0.38 19.98 1.30
N ASP A 546 0.15 21.04 1.90
CA ASP A 546 0.39 22.35 1.28
C ASP A 546 1.61 22.38 0.33
N LEU A 547 2.36 21.27 0.19
CA LEU A 547 3.44 21.13 -0.78
C LEU A 547 2.90 20.83 -2.19
N ASN A 548 3.64 21.23 -3.23
CA ASN A 548 3.44 20.69 -4.56
C ASN A 548 4.33 19.44 -4.75
N HIS A 549 3.80 18.36 -5.32
CA HIS A 549 4.52 17.13 -5.58
C HIS A 549 4.21 16.57 -6.97
N LEU A 550 5.28 16.38 -7.74
CA LEU A 550 5.28 15.76 -9.06
C LEU A 550 6.19 14.53 -9.06
N GLY A 551 5.84 13.54 -9.87
CA GLY A 551 6.73 12.45 -10.24
C GLY A 551 7.21 12.60 -11.68
N TYR A 552 8.38 12.06 -12.01
CA TYR A 552 8.85 11.89 -13.38
C TYR A 552 9.45 10.49 -13.60
N SER A 553 8.96 9.76 -14.62
CA SER A 553 9.48 8.42 -14.95
C SER A 553 10.86 8.48 -15.60
N LEU A 554 11.90 8.08 -14.85
CA LEU A 554 13.23 7.91 -15.44
C LEU A 554 13.23 6.75 -16.45
N GLY A 555 13.71 7.04 -17.66
CA GLY A 555 13.91 6.05 -18.72
C GLY A 555 15.12 5.15 -18.50
N ARG A 556 15.32 4.17 -19.39
CA ARG A 556 16.42 3.18 -19.32
C ARG A 556 17.81 3.80 -19.14
N ALA A 557 18.07 4.93 -19.79
CA ALA A 557 19.36 5.64 -19.78
C ALA A 557 19.77 6.13 -18.38
N SER A 558 18.83 6.21 -17.43
CA SER A 558 19.13 6.57 -16.04
C SER A 558 19.94 5.53 -15.27
N VAL A 559 20.14 4.31 -15.80
CA VAL A 559 20.87 3.24 -15.11
C VAL A 559 22.07 2.78 -15.94
N PRO A 560 23.31 3.24 -15.66
CA PRO A 560 24.48 2.85 -16.47
C PRO A 560 24.87 1.36 -16.34
N LEU A 561 24.27 0.59 -15.42
CA LEU A 561 24.48 -0.86 -15.36
C LEU A 561 23.99 -1.53 -16.65
N CYS A 562 24.84 -2.38 -17.23
CA CYS A 562 24.61 -3.07 -18.51
C CYS A 562 24.40 -2.14 -19.72
N GLU A 563 24.78 -0.86 -19.63
CA GLU A 563 24.84 0.04 -20.78
C GLU A 563 25.83 -0.49 -21.84
N GLY A 564 25.48 -0.33 -23.12
CA GLY A 564 26.23 -0.88 -24.26
C GLY A 564 26.18 -2.41 -24.42
N VAL A 565 25.52 -3.15 -23.54
CA VAL A 565 25.42 -4.62 -23.61
C VAL A 565 24.26 -5.03 -24.52
N GLY A 566 24.48 -4.92 -25.83
CA GLY A 566 23.49 -5.22 -26.85
C GLY A 566 22.52 -4.06 -27.12
N GLY A 567 21.39 -4.36 -27.76
CA GLY A 567 20.31 -3.39 -27.96
C GLY A 567 19.36 -3.31 -26.77
N LEU A 568 18.57 -2.23 -26.69
CA LEU A 568 17.51 -2.08 -25.69
C LEU A 568 16.55 -3.28 -25.73
N GLY A 569 16.40 -3.98 -24.61
CA GLY A 569 15.54 -5.17 -24.50
C GLY A 569 16.11 -6.44 -25.17
N SER A 570 17.39 -6.46 -25.52
CA SER A 570 18.09 -7.64 -26.07
C SER A 570 18.25 -8.77 -25.03
N GLU A 571 18.46 -10.00 -25.50
CA GLU A 571 18.75 -11.14 -24.60
C GLU A 571 20.10 -10.97 -23.89
N GLU A 572 21.06 -10.30 -24.52
CA GLU A 572 22.33 -9.89 -23.94
C GLU A 572 22.14 -8.96 -22.75
N GLU A 573 21.32 -7.92 -22.89
CA GLU A 573 20.95 -7.01 -21.81
C GLU A 573 20.20 -7.74 -20.68
N LYS A 574 19.18 -8.54 -21.01
CA LYS A 574 18.43 -9.35 -20.03
C LYS A 574 19.35 -10.25 -19.24
N LYS A 575 20.27 -10.95 -19.91
CA LYS A 575 21.26 -11.84 -19.31
C LYS A 575 22.27 -11.07 -18.45
N CYS A 576 22.61 -9.85 -18.83
CA CYS A 576 23.44 -8.96 -18.02
C CYS A 576 22.72 -8.50 -16.74
N LEU A 577 21.46 -8.08 -16.82
CA LEU A 577 20.67 -7.61 -15.68
C LEU A 577 20.28 -8.76 -14.72
N THR A 578 20.03 -9.97 -15.25
CA THR A 578 19.62 -11.14 -14.45
C THR A 578 20.80 -11.96 -13.89
N ASN A 579 22.03 -11.75 -14.37
CA ASN A 579 23.24 -12.37 -13.83
C ASN A 579 23.31 -12.21 -12.30
N THR A 580 23.50 -13.30 -11.57
CA THR A 580 23.48 -13.33 -10.09
C THR A 580 24.42 -12.33 -9.40
N THR A 581 25.49 -11.91 -10.07
CA THR A 581 26.40 -10.85 -9.60
C THR A 581 25.72 -9.49 -9.70
N ASN A 582 25.33 -9.11 -10.93
CA ASN A 582 24.70 -7.84 -11.27
C ASN A 582 23.32 -7.68 -10.62
N ARG A 583 22.58 -8.77 -10.41
CA ARG A 583 21.28 -8.80 -9.73
C ARG A 583 21.32 -8.23 -8.30
N LYS A 584 22.48 -8.24 -7.64
CA LYS A 584 22.68 -7.55 -6.35
C LYS A 584 22.94 -6.05 -6.52
N GLN A 585 23.67 -5.66 -7.55
CA GLN A 585 23.95 -4.25 -7.89
C GLN A 585 22.75 -3.54 -8.53
N PHE A 586 21.79 -4.30 -9.08
CA PHE A 586 20.63 -3.77 -9.78
C PHE A 586 19.40 -3.55 -8.90
N VAL A 587 19.42 -3.98 -7.62
CA VAL A 587 18.30 -3.76 -6.70
C VAL A 587 18.13 -2.25 -6.53
N TRP A 588 16.95 -1.74 -6.91
CA TRP A 588 16.71 -0.31 -7.13
C TRP A 588 17.03 0.56 -5.91
N ASP A 589 16.94 0.00 -4.71
CA ASP A 589 17.11 0.68 -3.43
C ASP A 589 18.59 0.90 -3.05
N SER A 590 19.51 0.32 -3.83
CA SER A 590 20.96 0.18 -3.56
C SER A 590 21.88 0.63 -4.70
N ARG A 591 21.33 0.99 -5.86
CA ARG A 591 22.09 1.40 -7.07
C ARG A 591 22.08 2.91 -7.28
N ASP A 592 22.94 3.40 -8.15
CA ASP A 592 23.07 4.83 -8.49
C ASP A 592 22.52 5.13 -9.90
N PHE A 593 22.37 6.41 -10.22
CA PHE A 593 21.58 6.89 -11.37
C PHE A 593 22.27 8.03 -12.15
N ASN A 594 22.08 8.02 -13.46
CA ASN A 594 22.23 9.21 -14.32
C ASN A 594 20.88 9.94 -14.39
N VAL A 595 20.88 11.27 -14.41
CA VAL A 595 19.68 12.09 -14.63
C VAL A 595 19.96 13.06 -15.77
N ASP A 596 19.08 13.09 -16.78
CA ASP A 596 19.19 14.02 -17.89
C ASP A 596 18.92 15.47 -17.41
N PRO A 597 19.85 16.43 -17.59
CA PRO A 597 19.64 17.82 -17.21
C PRO A 597 18.36 18.43 -17.78
N ALA A 598 17.94 18.02 -18.99
CA ALA A 598 16.75 18.55 -19.64
C ALA A 598 15.46 18.32 -18.82
N ILE A 599 15.37 17.24 -18.04
CA ILE A 599 14.23 16.95 -17.14
C ILE A 599 14.13 18.05 -16.08
N ILE A 600 15.28 18.43 -15.51
CA ILE A 600 15.40 19.43 -14.44
C ILE A 600 15.07 20.82 -14.98
N LEU A 601 15.62 21.17 -16.14
CA LEU A 601 15.37 22.45 -16.81
C LEU A 601 13.90 22.59 -17.24
N GLN A 602 13.31 21.53 -17.81
CA GLN A 602 11.89 21.52 -18.19
C GLN A 602 10.98 21.70 -16.97
N TYR A 603 11.25 20.98 -15.87
CA TYR A 603 10.51 21.15 -14.62
C TYR A 603 10.63 22.57 -14.05
N ILE A 604 11.84 23.14 -14.01
CA ILE A 604 12.04 24.50 -13.52
C ILE A 604 11.28 25.51 -14.41
N GLU A 605 11.39 25.41 -15.74
CA GLU A 605 10.74 26.34 -16.67
C GLU A 605 9.21 26.21 -16.72
N HIS A 606 8.68 24.98 -16.68
CA HIS A 606 7.24 24.74 -16.81
C HIS A 606 6.50 24.77 -15.46
N PHE A 607 7.19 24.50 -14.34
CA PHE A 607 6.62 24.49 -13.00
C PHE A 607 7.03 25.71 -12.18
N LEU A 608 8.31 25.85 -11.82
CA LEU A 608 8.82 26.78 -10.79
C LEU A 608 8.97 28.25 -11.25
N LEU A 609 9.27 28.50 -12.54
CA LEU A 609 9.63 29.82 -13.06
C LEU A 609 8.48 30.64 -13.65
N VAL A 610 7.32 30.02 -13.87
CA VAL A 610 6.13 30.77 -14.29
C VAL A 610 5.71 31.69 -13.14
N SER A 611 5.20 32.86 -13.48
CA SER A 611 4.86 33.97 -12.58
C SER A 611 4.22 33.56 -11.24
N ASP A 612 4.49 34.34 -10.20
CA ASP A 612 3.86 34.17 -8.87
C ASP A 612 2.32 34.40 -8.89
N ASP A 613 1.76 34.87 -10.02
CA ASP A 613 0.32 34.78 -10.33
C ASP A 613 -0.09 33.31 -10.44
N ALA A 614 -1.03 32.87 -9.59
CA ALA A 614 -1.42 31.47 -9.47
C ALA A 614 -1.93 30.86 -10.78
N LYS A 615 -1.17 29.93 -11.37
CA LYS A 615 -1.55 29.19 -12.58
C LYS A 615 -2.92 28.56 -12.49
N LYS A 616 -3.61 28.52 -13.63
CA LYS A 616 -4.84 27.76 -13.77
C LYS A 616 -4.57 26.26 -13.75
N CYS A 617 -5.46 25.54 -13.09
CA CYS A 617 -5.37 24.09 -12.94
C CYS A 617 -5.34 23.34 -14.30
N SER A 618 -6.05 23.84 -15.31
CA SER A 618 -6.00 23.30 -16.69
C SER A 618 -4.65 23.52 -17.39
N GLU A 619 -3.99 24.66 -17.18
CA GLU A 619 -2.67 24.95 -17.77
C GLU A 619 -1.61 23.99 -17.24
N LEU A 620 -1.61 23.75 -15.92
CA LEU A 620 -0.74 22.79 -15.27
C LEU A 620 -0.94 21.35 -15.75
N ALA A 621 -2.19 20.95 -16.01
CA ALA A 621 -2.52 19.64 -16.59
C ALA A 621 -2.11 19.47 -18.06
N HIS A 622 -1.73 20.56 -18.75
CA HIS A 622 -1.30 20.57 -20.15
C HIS A 622 0.17 20.94 -20.36
N ALA A 623 0.83 21.54 -19.37
CA ALA A 623 2.20 22.05 -19.49
C ALA A 623 3.29 20.96 -19.52
N LEU A 624 3.00 19.72 -19.11
CA LEU A 624 4.02 18.68 -18.90
C LEU A 624 3.85 17.51 -19.89
N ASP A 625 4.98 16.94 -20.31
CA ASP A 625 4.99 15.75 -21.18
C ASP A 625 4.51 14.50 -20.40
N GLY A 626 4.01 13.50 -21.13
CA GLY A 626 3.39 12.28 -20.61
C GLY A 626 4.33 11.29 -19.91
N ASP A 627 5.47 11.77 -19.41
CA ASP A 627 6.33 11.07 -18.44
C ASP A 627 6.31 11.70 -17.04
N PHE A 628 5.79 12.92 -16.89
CA PHE A 628 5.44 13.53 -15.61
C PHE A 628 4.11 13.00 -15.06
N VAL A 629 3.90 13.18 -13.76
CA VAL A 629 2.63 12.98 -13.03
C VAL A 629 2.51 14.04 -11.94
N LEU A 630 1.32 14.60 -11.72
CA LEU A 630 1.08 15.66 -10.73
C LEU A 630 0.35 15.06 -9.52
N TYR A 631 1.10 14.53 -8.55
CA TYR A 631 0.52 13.81 -7.41
C TYR A 631 -0.22 14.70 -6.41
N ASN A 632 0.21 15.96 -6.24
CA ASN A 632 -0.40 16.94 -5.32
C ASN A 632 -0.03 18.34 -5.82
N VAL A 633 -0.96 19.15 -6.34
CA VAL A 633 -0.63 20.49 -6.88
C VAL A 633 -1.70 21.52 -6.52
N TRP A 634 -1.27 22.66 -5.97
CA TRP A 634 -2.10 23.83 -5.71
C TRP A 634 -2.13 24.75 -6.93
N CYS A 635 -3.33 25.15 -7.34
CA CYS A 635 -3.56 25.94 -8.55
C CYS A 635 -4.83 26.80 -8.42
N GLU A 636 -4.98 27.84 -9.25
CA GLU A 636 -6.23 28.58 -9.36
C GLU A 636 -7.29 27.75 -10.09
N ALA A 637 -8.50 27.69 -9.54
CA ALA A 637 -9.63 27.00 -10.16
C ALA A 637 -10.07 27.73 -11.46
N ASP A 638 -10.19 26.97 -12.56
CA ASP A 638 -10.36 27.52 -13.91
C ASP A 638 -11.59 28.44 -14.08
N ASP A 639 -12.68 28.12 -13.37
CA ASP A 639 -14.02 28.73 -13.48
C ASP A 639 -14.23 30.04 -12.68
N VAL A 640 -13.22 30.54 -11.95
CA VAL A 640 -13.34 31.72 -11.05
C VAL A 640 -13.40 33.03 -11.85
N THR A 641 -14.48 33.25 -12.57
CA THR A 641 -14.60 34.32 -13.58
C THR A 641 -15.00 35.70 -13.02
N ASN A 642 -15.49 35.80 -11.78
CA ASN A 642 -16.01 37.06 -11.20
C ASN A 642 -15.81 37.20 -9.67
N SER A 643 -14.89 36.45 -9.05
CA SER A 643 -14.52 36.61 -7.63
C SER A 643 -13.18 37.34 -7.53
N SER A 644 -13.04 38.30 -6.60
CA SER A 644 -11.75 38.89 -6.25
C SER A 644 -10.84 37.92 -5.49
N ASP A 645 -11.42 36.90 -4.89
CA ASP A 645 -10.70 35.89 -4.13
C ASP A 645 -10.29 34.76 -5.08
N SER A 646 -9.05 34.81 -5.56
CA SER A 646 -8.39 33.77 -6.37
C SER A 646 -8.17 32.50 -5.53
N LYS A 647 -9.23 31.72 -5.38
CA LYS A 647 -9.24 30.55 -4.49
C LYS A 647 -8.35 29.43 -5.04
N LEU A 648 -7.14 29.35 -4.49
CA LEU A 648 -6.26 28.19 -4.65
C LEU A 648 -7.03 26.92 -4.25
N THR A 649 -6.96 25.92 -5.13
CA THR A 649 -7.53 24.59 -4.95
C THR A 649 -6.44 23.57 -5.16
N LEU A 650 -6.44 22.54 -4.31
CA LEU A 650 -5.62 21.36 -4.53
C LEU A 650 -6.20 20.49 -5.65
N LYS A 651 -5.33 19.90 -6.46
CA LYS A 651 -5.64 18.94 -7.53
C LYS A 651 -4.61 17.81 -7.57
N HIS A 652 -5.00 16.72 -8.22
CA HIS A 652 -4.16 15.56 -8.49
C HIS A 652 -4.43 15.11 -9.93
N TYR A 653 -3.38 15.01 -10.74
CA TYR A 653 -3.43 14.52 -12.11
C TYR A 653 -2.52 13.30 -12.22
N TYR A 654 -3.09 12.16 -11.84
CA TYR A 654 -2.52 10.85 -12.13
C TYR A 654 -2.55 10.60 -13.63
N ASP A 655 -1.60 9.82 -14.15
CA ASP A 655 -1.83 9.09 -15.39
C ASP A 655 -3.12 8.28 -15.19
N SER A 656 -4.07 8.35 -16.12
CA SER A 656 -5.12 7.35 -16.16
C SER A 656 -4.47 5.96 -16.28
N PHE A 657 -5.09 4.94 -15.68
CA PHE A 657 -4.80 3.57 -16.09
C PHE A 657 -4.89 3.53 -17.63
N PRO A 658 -3.95 2.91 -18.36
CA PRO A 658 -3.75 3.17 -19.79
C PRO A 658 -4.84 2.55 -20.69
N GLU A 659 -6.06 3.07 -20.56
CA GLU A 659 -6.95 3.32 -21.68
C GLU A 659 -6.10 3.94 -22.80
N SER A 660 -6.13 3.30 -23.96
CA SER A 660 -5.17 3.55 -25.02
C SER A 660 -5.09 5.03 -25.39
N LYS A 661 -3.87 5.56 -25.58
CA LYS A 661 -3.63 6.83 -26.31
C LYS A 661 -3.95 6.68 -27.81
N GLN A 662 -5.17 6.23 -28.13
CA GLN A 662 -5.80 6.44 -29.43
C GLN A 662 -5.95 7.95 -29.62
N LYS A 663 -5.00 8.55 -30.34
CA LYS A 663 -5.08 9.97 -30.72
C LYS A 663 -6.40 10.21 -31.45
N SER A 664 -7.22 11.13 -30.93
CA SER A 664 -8.60 11.33 -31.34
C SER A 664 -8.72 11.77 -32.80
N ARG A 665 -9.03 10.81 -33.68
CA ARG A 665 -9.84 11.07 -34.87
C ARG A 665 -11.27 10.64 -34.52
N ASN A 666 -12.20 11.60 -34.46
CA ASN A 666 -13.58 11.39 -34.04
C ASN A 666 -14.23 10.13 -34.66
N PRO A 667 -14.75 9.25 -33.79
CA PRO A 667 -16.16 8.88 -33.86
C PRO A 667 -16.90 9.40 -32.63
N SER A 668 -18.23 9.52 -32.75
CA SER A 668 -19.17 9.94 -31.69
C SER A 668 -18.90 9.27 -30.35
N LEU A 669 -18.99 10.03 -29.24
CA LEU A 669 -18.74 9.56 -27.86
C LEU A 669 -19.45 8.23 -27.60
N ARG A 670 -18.67 7.15 -27.51
CA ARG A 670 -19.09 5.86 -26.97
C ARG A 670 -18.70 5.84 -25.49
N ASP A 671 -19.65 5.53 -24.63
CA ASP A 671 -19.41 5.40 -23.18
C ASP A 671 -18.68 4.07 -22.90
N PRO A 672 -17.41 4.07 -22.45
CA PRO A 672 -16.66 2.85 -22.21
C PRO A 672 -17.23 1.99 -21.08
N SER A 673 -18.06 2.56 -20.20
CA SER A 673 -18.71 1.80 -19.11
C SER A 673 -19.81 0.85 -19.61
N LEU A 674 -20.26 1.02 -20.85
CA LEU A 674 -21.25 0.18 -21.53
C LEU A 674 -20.63 -0.89 -22.43
N ASP A 675 -19.31 -0.87 -22.65
CA ASP A 675 -18.59 -1.84 -23.46
C ASP A 675 -18.39 -3.17 -22.72
N ILE A 676 -18.42 -4.26 -23.49
CA ILE A 676 -18.44 -5.65 -23.03
C ILE A 676 -17.34 -6.44 -23.76
N ASP A 677 -16.52 -7.15 -22.99
CA ASP A 677 -15.65 -8.19 -23.54
C ASP A 677 -16.32 -9.56 -23.36
N ILE A 678 -16.51 -10.29 -24.46
CA ILE A 678 -17.02 -11.67 -24.41
C ILE A 678 -15.85 -12.58 -24.07
N VAL A 679 -16.07 -13.50 -23.13
CA VAL A 679 -15.13 -14.60 -22.83
C VAL A 679 -15.86 -15.93 -22.93
N SER A 680 -15.34 -16.85 -23.73
CA SER A 680 -15.84 -18.23 -23.80
C SER A 680 -14.75 -19.21 -23.41
N LEU A 681 -15.11 -20.24 -22.65
CA LEU A 681 -14.24 -21.39 -22.40
C LEU A 681 -14.60 -22.46 -23.42
N THR A 682 -13.61 -22.92 -24.18
CA THR A 682 -13.85 -23.71 -25.39
C THR A 682 -12.80 -24.80 -25.55
N VAL A 683 -13.26 -26.00 -25.87
CA VAL A 683 -12.42 -27.12 -26.35
C VAL A 683 -12.79 -27.47 -27.79
N LYS A 684 -11.92 -28.22 -28.48
CA LYS A 684 -12.12 -28.69 -29.86
C LYS A 684 -13.50 -29.31 -30.17
N ASP A 685 -14.16 -29.92 -29.19
CA ASP A 685 -15.47 -30.56 -29.36
C ASP A 685 -16.59 -29.51 -29.51
N ASP A 686 -16.42 -28.31 -28.97
CA ASP A 686 -17.35 -27.18 -29.09
C ASP A 686 -17.24 -26.49 -30.47
N PHE A 687 -16.12 -26.62 -31.17
CA PHE A 687 -15.82 -25.87 -32.40
C PHE A 687 -16.86 -26.09 -33.51
N LEU A 688 -17.51 -27.26 -33.55
CA LEU A 688 -18.63 -27.52 -34.47
C LEU A 688 -19.81 -26.58 -34.23
N VAL A 689 -20.11 -26.26 -32.97
CA VAL A 689 -21.20 -25.36 -32.59
C VAL A 689 -20.75 -23.90 -32.70
N LEU A 690 -19.53 -23.62 -32.22
CA LEU A 690 -18.97 -22.27 -32.19
C LEU A 690 -18.85 -21.64 -33.58
N PHE A 691 -18.36 -22.42 -34.55
CA PHE A 691 -18.11 -21.96 -35.92
C PHE A 691 -19.21 -22.41 -36.90
N ASN A 692 -19.44 -23.72 -37.07
CA ASN A 692 -20.31 -24.21 -38.14
C ASN A 692 -21.82 -24.01 -37.86
N ASN A 693 -22.21 -23.73 -36.61
CA ASN A 693 -23.57 -23.26 -36.26
C ASN A 693 -23.57 -21.74 -35.92
N SER A 694 -22.55 -20.99 -36.34
CA SER A 694 -22.52 -19.51 -36.32
C SER A 694 -22.79 -18.87 -34.94
N ALA A 695 -22.31 -19.48 -33.85
CA ALA A 695 -22.40 -18.87 -32.52
C ALA A 695 -21.61 -17.55 -32.46
N ILE A 696 -20.38 -17.51 -32.98
CA ILE A 696 -19.58 -16.26 -33.03
C ILE A 696 -20.29 -15.18 -33.85
N ASP A 697 -20.83 -15.52 -35.02
CA ASP A 697 -21.55 -14.57 -35.87
C ASP A 697 -22.78 -13.99 -35.13
N SER A 698 -23.53 -14.86 -34.44
CA SER A 698 -24.67 -14.48 -33.59
C SER A 698 -24.27 -13.55 -32.44
N TRP A 699 -23.14 -13.81 -31.77
CA TRP A 699 -22.62 -12.94 -30.70
C TRP A 699 -22.32 -11.54 -31.23
N ILE A 700 -21.61 -11.45 -32.37
CA ILE A 700 -21.23 -10.18 -33.00
C ILE A 700 -22.46 -9.44 -33.58
N GLN A 701 -23.42 -10.18 -34.14
CA GLN A 701 -24.61 -9.60 -34.76
C GLN A 701 -25.59 -9.04 -33.72
N TYR A 702 -25.81 -9.75 -32.61
CA TYR A 702 -26.93 -9.48 -31.69
C TYR A 702 -26.55 -8.95 -30.32
N ILE A 703 -25.33 -9.19 -29.81
CA ILE A 703 -24.94 -8.66 -28.49
C ILE A 703 -24.52 -7.20 -28.67
N GLN A 704 -25.24 -6.28 -28.05
CA GLN A 704 -24.89 -4.87 -28.11
C GLN A 704 -23.63 -4.58 -27.29
N ASN A 705 -22.83 -3.63 -27.77
CA ASN A 705 -21.57 -3.17 -27.15
C ASN A 705 -20.46 -4.21 -26.95
N VAL A 706 -20.42 -5.27 -27.76
CA VAL A 706 -19.21 -6.10 -27.87
C VAL A 706 -18.02 -5.23 -28.28
N ARG A 707 -16.89 -5.43 -27.57
CA ARG A 707 -15.63 -4.73 -27.78
C ARG A 707 -14.47 -5.68 -28.07
N SER A 708 -14.42 -6.86 -27.43
CA SER A 708 -13.51 -7.95 -27.80
C SER A 708 -14.13 -9.32 -27.56
N ILE A 709 -13.57 -10.37 -28.17
CA ILE A 709 -13.95 -11.76 -27.94
C ILE A 709 -12.69 -12.57 -27.59
N THR A 710 -12.73 -13.27 -26.46
CA THR A 710 -11.59 -14.00 -25.92
C THR A 710 -11.94 -15.46 -25.65
N PHE A 711 -11.25 -16.37 -26.31
CA PHE A 711 -11.40 -17.81 -26.12
C PHE A 711 -10.34 -18.31 -25.14
N ILE A 712 -10.75 -19.04 -24.10
CA ILE A 712 -9.87 -19.70 -23.15
C ILE A 712 -9.93 -21.21 -23.41
N GLY A 713 -8.79 -21.83 -23.69
CA GLY A 713 -8.74 -23.27 -23.93
C GLY A 713 -7.34 -23.88 -23.96
N PRO A 714 -7.23 -25.21 -24.19
CA PRO A 714 -5.96 -25.92 -24.20
C PRO A 714 -5.04 -25.51 -25.36
N GLU A 715 -3.72 -25.45 -25.12
CA GLU A 715 -2.73 -25.13 -26.15
C GLU A 715 -2.79 -26.06 -27.37
N SER A 716 -3.17 -27.32 -27.17
CA SER A 716 -3.36 -28.32 -28.24
C SER A 716 -4.44 -27.94 -29.26
N ASP A 717 -5.41 -27.12 -28.85
CA ASP A 717 -6.62 -26.86 -29.61
C ASP A 717 -6.49 -25.54 -30.41
N TYR A 718 -5.49 -24.70 -30.10
CA TYR A 718 -5.26 -23.41 -30.75
C TYR A 718 -5.04 -23.50 -32.27
N PHE A 719 -4.29 -24.49 -32.76
CA PHE A 719 -4.09 -24.68 -34.20
C PHE A 719 -5.42 -24.96 -34.94
N LEU A 720 -6.30 -25.74 -34.33
CA LEU A 720 -7.60 -26.07 -34.90
C LEU A 720 -8.58 -24.88 -34.77
N PHE A 721 -8.49 -24.11 -33.69
CA PHE A 721 -9.19 -22.83 -33.54
C PHE A 721 -8.81 -21.85 -34.66
N GLU A 722 -7.53 -21.65 -34.91
CA GLU A 722 -7.03 -20.84 -36.04
C GLU A 722 -7.55 -21.36 -37.38
N GLN A 723 -7.50 -22.67 -37.63
CA GLN A 723 -7.99 -23.26 -38.88
C GLN A 723 -9.51 -23.02 -39.10
N HIS A 724 -10.32 -23.11 -38.04
CA HIS A 724 -11.75 -22.83 -38.13
C HIS A 724 -12.03 -21.32 -38.23
N LEU A 725 -11.35 -20.48 -37.46
CA LEU A 725 -11.47 -19.02 -37.55
C LEU A 725 -11.06 -18.49 -38.92
N GLN A 726 -10.01 -19.05 -39.54
CA GLN A 726 -9.55 -18.68 -40.88
C GLN A 726 -10.51 -19.13 -42.00
N SER A 727 -11.26 -20.22 -41.82
CA SER A 727 -12.29 -20.63 -42.79
C SER A 727 -13.60 -19.82 -42.64
N HIS A 728 -13.93 -19.36 -41.44
CA HIS A 728 -15.14 -18.56 -41.16
C HIS A 728 -14.90 -17.04 -41.21
N THR A 729 -13.65 -16.55 -41.23
CA THR A 729 -13.40 -15.09 -41.31
C THR A 729 -13.87 -14.46 -42.61
N SER A 730 -14.05 -15.24 -43.69
CA SER A 730 -14.68 -14.77 -44.93
C SER A 730 -16.16 -14.37 -44.80
N SER A 731 -16.91 -14.93 -43.84
CA SER A 731 -18.27 -14.45 -43.51
C SER A 731 -18.22 -13.33 -42.47
N LEU A 732 -17.38 -13.46 -41.42
CA LEU A 732 -17.22 -12.43 -40.40
C LEU A 732 -16.84 -11.07 -41.00
N TYR A 733 -15.80 -11.01 -41.85
CA TYR A 733 -15.34 -9.76 -42.48
C TYR A 733 -16.29 -9.19 -43.54
N ALA A 734 -17.46 -9.80 -43.80
CA ALA A 734 -18.51 -9.20 -44.62
C ALA A 734 -19.32 -8.14 -43.85
N ASP A 735 -19.32 -8.16 -42.50
CA ASP A 735 -19.93 -7.10 -41.67
C ASP A 735 -18.88 -6.03 -41.29
N PRO A 736 -19.08 -4.75 -41.65
CA PRO A 736 -18.26 -3.62 -41.19
C PRO A 736 -18.11 -3.50 -39.67
N LYS A 737 -19.06 -4.01 -38.86
CA LYS A 737 -18.93 -4.09 -37.39
C LYS A 737 -17.81 -5.06 -36.99
N ALA A 738 -17.83 -6.28 -37.54
CA ALA A 738 -16.94 -7.38 -37.15
C ALA A 738 -15.47 -7.08 -37.42
N LEU A 739 -15.18 -6.33 -38.49
CA LEU A 739 -13.85 -5.82 -38.84
C LEU A 739 -13.17 -4.98 -37.73
N SER A 740 -13.90 -4.55 -36.70
CA SER A 740 -13.37 -3.76 -35.58
C SER A 740 -13.18 -4.53 -34.27
N ILE A 741 -13.67 -5.77 -34.16
CA ILE A 741 -13.70 -6.53 -32.90
C ILE A 741 -12.48 -7.48 -32.84
N PRO A 742 -11.48 -7.24 -31.96
CA PRO A 742 -10.39 -8.19 -31.75
C PRO A 742 -10.92 -9.52 -31.19
N ILE A 743 -10.67 -10.60 -31.94
CA ILE A 743 -10.88 -11.99 -31.54
C ILE A 743 -9.51 -12.58 -31.17
N ARG A 744 -9.40 -13.26 -30.02
CA ARG A 744 -8.12 -13.80 -29.49
C ARG A 744 -8.28 -15.14 -28.78
N TRP A 745 -7.22 -15.92 -28.77
CA TRP A 745 -7.08 -17.15 -27.98
C TRP A 745 -6.14 -16.93 -26.79
N VAL A 746 -6.47 -17.54 -25.64
CA VAL A 746 -5.67 -17.53 -24.41
C VAL A 746 -5.54 -18.96 -23.91
N ASN A 747 -4.31 -19.38 -23.66
CA ASN A 747 -3.98 -20.71 -23.16
C ASN A 747 -4.44 -20.87 -21.69
N GLU A 748 -5.26 -21.87 -21.38
CA GLU A 748 -5.79 -22.11 -20.03
C GLU A 748 -4.68 -22.43 -18.99
N THR A 749 -3.46 -22.74 -19.45
CA THR A 749 -2.29 -23.11 -18.64
C THR A 749 -2.03 -22.13 -17.48
N HIS A 750 -2.34 -20.84 -17.61
CA HIS A 750 -2.21 -19.89 -16.50
C HIS A 750 -2.99 -20.30 -15.25
N TRP A 751 -4.27 -20.66 -15.38
CA TRP A 751 -5.09 -21.12 -14.25
C TRP A 751 -4.76 -22.56 -13.85
N MET A 752 -4.30 -23.39 -14.79
CA MET A 752 -3.80 -24.73 -14.48
C MET A 752 -2.60 -24.65 -13.53
N ASP A 753 -1.59 -23.86 -13.86
CA ASP A 753 -0.37 -23.74 -13.07
C ASP A 753 -0.59 -22.93 -11.78
N THR A 754 -1.28 -21.79 -11.86
CA THR A 754 -1.50 -20.90 -10.69
C THR A 754 -2.41 -21.55 -9.64
N TYR A 755 -3.44 -22.29 -10.06
CA TYR A 755 -4.46 -22.82 -9.15
C TYR A 755 -4.57 -24.34 -9.15
N LYS A 756 -4.71 -25.03 -10.29
CA LYS A 756 -4.98 -26.49 -10.33
C LYS A 756 -3.82 -27.35 -9.81
N THR A 757 -2.57 -26.97 -10.04
CA THR A 757 -1.39 -27.68 -9.48
C THR A 757 -1.34 -27.55 -7.95
N LYS A 758 -1.56 -26.32 -7.45
CA LYS A 758 -1.52 -25.91 -6.05
C LYS A 758 -2.74 -26.42 -5.25
N HIS A 759 -3.89 -26.52 -5.91
CA HIS A 759 -5.19 -26.86 -5.37
C HIS A 759 -5.93 -27.78 -6.36
N ARG A 760 -5.81 -29.10 -6.16
CA ARG A 760 -6.47 -30.11 -7.00
C ARG A 760 -7.98 -29.80 -7.14
N CYS A 761 -8.47 -29.66 -8.38
CA CYS A 761 -9.92 -29.60 -8.62
C CYS A 761 -10.61 -30.82 -8.01
N ALA A 762 -11.81 -30.62 -7.46
CA ALA A 762 -12.69 -31.70 -7.00
C ALA A 762 -12.97 -32.74 -8.11
N TYR A 763 -13.29 -32.25 -9.30
CA TYR A 763 -13.50 -33.00 -10.54
C TYR A 763 -13.36 -32.06 -11.74
N ALA A 764 -13.24 -32.60 -12.96
CA ALA A 764 -12.86 -31.84 -14.15
C ALA A 764 -13.74 -30.60 -14.43
N GLY A 765 -15.06 -30.75 -14.44
CA GLY A 765 -15.98 -29.64 -14.72
C GLY A 765 -15.86 -28.46 -13.74
N VAL A 766 -15.52 -28.71 -12.47
CA VAL A 766 -15.28 -27.63 -11.49
C VAL A 766 -14.05 -26.79 -11.85
N CYS A 767 -13.06 -27.32 -12.59
CA CYS A 767 -11.95 -26.49 -13.07
C CYS A 767 -12.44 -25.38 -14.01
N GLN A 768 -13.34 -25.68 -14.95
CA GLN A 768 -13.86 -24.71 -15.93
C GLN A 768 -14.68 -23.62 -15.24
N GLN A 769 -15.58 -24.00 -14.32
CA GLN A 769 -16.41 -23.02 -13.60
C GLN A 769 -15.56 -22.14 -12.66
N LEU A 770 -14.46 -22.67 -12.11
CA LEU A 770 -13.50 -21.88 -11.33
C LEU A 770 -12.66 -20.93 -12.20
N ILE A 771 -12.29 -21.29 -13.43
CA ILE A 771 -11.63 -20.37 -14.39
C ILE A 771 -12.56 -19.19 -14.71
N LYS A 772 -13.85 -19.42 -14.96
CA LYS A 772 -14.83 -18.35 -15.22
C LYS A 772 -14.91 -17.34 -14.08
N LEU A 773 -14.93 -17.78 -12.82
CA LEU A 773 -14.87 -16.88 -11.66
C LEU A 773 -13.56 -16.08 -11.60
N HIS A 774 -12.45 -16.66 -12.08
CA HIS A 774 -11.13 -16.04 -12.15
C HIS A 774 -10.85 -15.33 -13.50
N VAL A 775 -11.89 -15.00 -14.29
CA VAL A 775 -11.73 -14.44 -15.64
C VAL A 775 -10.96 -13.10 -15.67
N PHE A 776 -11.07 -12.28 -14.62
CA PHE A 776 -10.35 -11.01 -14.52
C PHE A 776 -8.83 -11.15 -14.37
N ASP A 777 -8.31 -12.37 -14.17
CA ASP A 777 -6.88 -12.68 -14.27
C ASP A 777 -6.32 -12.39 -15.68
N LEU A 778 -7.17 -12.41 -16.72
CA LEU A 778 -6.85 -11.93 -18.07
C LEU A 778 -6.27 -10.49 -18.02
N LYS A 779 -6.96 -9.59 -17.29
CA LYS A 779 -6.59 -8.18 -17.12
C LYS A 779 -5.44 -8.01 -16.12
N ILE A 780 -5.46 -8.78 -15.03
CA ILE A 780 -4.59 -8.56 -13.85
C ILE A 780 -3.22 -9.26 -13.98
N TYR A 781 -3.17 -10.51 -14.45
CA TYR A 781 -1.93 -11.32 -14.48
C TYR A 781 -1.43 -11.62 -15.89
N LEU A 782 -2.33 -11.71 -16.88
CA LEU A 782 -1.97 -11.92 -18.28
C LEU A 782 -1.78 -10.61 -19.07
N ASN A 783 -1.92 -9.46 -18.38
CA ASN A 783 -1.66 -8.12 -18.93
C ASN A 783 -2.44 -7.81 -20.23
N LEU A 784 -3.64 -8.39 -20.39
CA LEU A 784 -4.61 -7.94 -21.39
C LEU A 784 -5.30 -6.68 -20.86
N SER A 785 -4.54 -5.58 -20.80
CA SER A 785 -4.97 -4.28 -20.26
C SER A 785 -6.08 -3.62 -21.07
N ASP A 786 -6.36 -4.13 -22.27
CA ASP A 786 -7.49 -3.75 -23.10
C ASP A 786 -8.80 -4.43 -22.67
N ILE A 787 -8.77 -5.47 -21.83
CA ILE A 787 -9.97 -6.06 -21.22
C ILE A 787 -10.47 -5.18 -20.06
N GLY A 788 -11.79 -4.99 -20.02
CA GLY A 788 -12.46 -3.97 -19.23
C GLY A 788 -12.98 -4.49 -17.89
N ASP A 789 -13.98 -3.79 -17.37
CA ASP A 789 -14.60 -4.12 -16.09
C ASP A 789 -15.93 -4.87 -16.23
N ASN A 790 -16.47 -5.01 -17.44
CA ASN A 790 -17.63 -5.85 -17.75
C ASN A 790 -17.22 -6.99 -18.68
N ILE A 791 -17.30 -8.23 -18.19
CA ILE A 791 -16.99 -9.43 -18.97
C ILE A 791 -18.24 -10.29 -19.09
N LEU A 792 -18.68 -10.57 -20.31
CA LEU A 792 -19.77 -11.50 -20.58
C LEU A 792 -19.18 -12.89 -20.77
N ILE A 793 -19.29 -13.74 -19.75
CA ILE A 793 -19.03 -15.17 -19.92
C ILE A 793 -20.14 -15.76 -20.80
N VAL A 794 -19.78 -16.52 -21.82
CA VAL A 794 -20.72 -17.25 -22.69
C VAL A 794 -20.20 -18.66 -22.91
N ASP A 795 -21.01 -19.69 -22.67
CA ASP A 795 -20.69 -21.06 -23.08
C ASP A 795 -20.83 -21.18 -24.60
N SER A 796 -19.88 -21.86 -25.25
CA SER A 796 -19.77 -21.92 -26.72
C SER A 796 -20.97 -22.54 -27.45
N ASP A 797 -21.96 -23.07 -26.72
CA ASP A 797 -23.23 -23.60 -27.24
C ASP A 797 -24.41 -22.62 -27.13
N THR A 798 -24.20 -21.36 -26.72
CA THR A 798 -25.27 -20.34 -26.67
C THR A 798 -25.34 -19.50 -27.95
N VAL A 799 -26.53 -19.40 -28.55
CA VAL A 799 -26.76 -18.62 -29.78
C VAL A 799 -27.99 -17.72 -29.59
N TRP A 800 -27.89 -16.45 -29.96
CA TRP A 800 -28.99 -15.47 -29.97
C TRP A 800 -29.64 -15.38 -31.36
N SER A 801 -30.95 -15.08 -31.39
CA SER A 801 -31.71 -14.81 -32.61
C SER A 801 -32.13 -13.34 -32.76
N ARG A 802 -32.13 -12.53 -31.70
CA ARG A 802 -32.49 -11.11 -31.73
C ARG A 802 -31.54 -10.29 -30.86
N GLU A 803 -31.44 -8.98 -31.12
CA GLU A 803 -30.57 -8.08 -30.36
C GLU A 803 -30.82 -8.14 -28.85
N VAL A 804 -29.73 -8.04 -28.07
CA VAL A 804 -29.74 -8.09 -26.61
C VAL A 804 -28.83 -7.01 -26.01
N THR A 805 -29.36 -6.30 -25.02
CA THR A 805 -28.66 -5.27 -24.25
C THR A 805 -28.38 -5.81 -22.85
N PHE A 806 -27.11 -6.03 -22.52
CA PHE A 806 -26.69 -6.47 -21.20
C PHE A 806 -26.53 -5.31 -20.21
N ILE A 807 -25.90 -4.22 -20.61
CA ILE A 807 -25.66 -3.04 -19.77
C ILE A 807 -26.52 -1.89 -20.30
N HIS A 808 -27.34 -1.31 -19.44
CA HIS A 808 -28.19 -0.16 -19.77
C HIS A 808 -27.50 1.15 -19.40
N HIS A 809 -27.96 2.27 -19.97
CA HIS A 809 -27.38 3.61 -19.72
C HIS A 809 -27.44 4.08 -18.25
N ASN A 810 -28.23 3.42 -17.41
CA ASN A 810 -28.28 3.62 -15.96
C ASN A 810 -27.37 2.65 -15.17
N GLN A 811 -26.45 1.95 -15.86
CA GLN A 811 -25.55 0.92 -15.34
C GLN A 811 -26.22 -0.32 -14.72
N THR A 812 -27.53 -0.54 -14.96
CA THR A 812 -28.19 -1.80 -14.59
C THR A 812 -27.93 -2.90 -15.61
N ILE A 813 -27.93 -4.15 -15.14
CA ILE A 813 -27.54 -5.34 -15.90
C ILE A 813 -28.75 -6.24 -16.13
N SER A 814 -28.98 -6.61 -17.39
CA SER A 814 -29.93 -7.65 -17.79
C SER A 814 -29.37 -9.05 -17.48
N TYR A 815 -30.03 -9.75 -16.55
CA TYR A 815 -29.83 -11.18 -16.31
C TYR A 815 -31.03 -11.98 -16.83
N PHE A 816 -30.81 -13.24 -17.20
CA PHE A 816 -31.79 -14.07 -17.88
C PHE A 816 -32.04 -15.37 -17.10
N GLU A 817 -33.24 -15.49 -16.53
CA GLU A 817 -33.71 -16.58 -15.67
C GLU A 817 -34.67 -17.48 -16.46
N ARG A 818 -34.33 -18.77 -16.65
CA ARG A 818 -35.27 -19.74 -17.20
C ARG A 818 -36.31 -20.10 -16.15
N MET A 819 -37.59 -19.96 -16.51
CA MET A 819 -38.71 -20.55 -15.76
C MET A 819 -38.96 -21.99 -16.22
N PHE A 820 -39.44 -22.86 -15.34
CA PHE A 820 -40.13 -24.09 -15.72
C PHE A 820 -41.63 -23.91 -15.51
N GLU A 821 -42.43 -24.40 -16.44
CA GLU A 821 -43.88 -24.37 -16.35
C GLU A 821 -44.37 -25.71 -15.75
N ASP A 822 -44.79 -25.61 -14.48
CA ASP A 822 -45.54 -26.54 -13.61
C ASP A 822 -44.95 -27.89 -13.10
N ASP A 823 -44.58 -28.85 -13.95
CA ASP A 823 -45.01 -30.26 -13.71
C ASP A 823 -44.22 -31.17 -12.71
N ASP A 824 -43.43 -30.65 -11.74
CA ASP A 824 -42.78 -31.49 -10.70
C ASP A 824 -42.38 -30.75 -9.40
N GLN A 825 -43.30 -29.99 -8.80
CA GLN A 825 -43.07 -29.24 -7.54
C GLN A 825 -43.01 -30.15 -6.28
N GLN A 826 -41.89 -30.85 -6.08
CA GLN A 826 -41.66 -31.63 -4.85
C GLN A 826 -41.32 -30.71 -3.65
N ASN A 827 -41.91 -31.00 -2.48
CA ASN A 827 -41.54 -30.34 -1.22
C ASN A 827 -40.24 -30.94 -0.67
N CYS A 828 -39.09 -30.30 -0.91
CA CYS A 828 -37.80 -30.73 -0.33
C CYS A 828 -37.84 -30.72 1.21
N GLN A 829 -37.71 -31.90 1.83
CA GLN A 829 -37.52 -32.03 3.27
C GLN A 829 -36.07 -31.70 3.68
N GLY A 830 -35.72 -30.42 3.69
CA GLY A 830 -34.56 -29.88 4.43
C GLY A 830 -33.21 -29.84 3.69
N SER A 831 -33.07 -30.52 2.56
CA SER A 831 -31.95 -30.35 1.61
C SER A 831 -32.23 -29.18 0.65
N ASP A 832 -31.25 -28.29 0.45
CA ASP A 832 -31.52 -26.92 0.01
C ASP A 832 -30.36 -26.26 -0.77
N PRO A 833 -30.60 -25.71 -1.98
CA PRO A 833 -29.61 -24.93 -2.72
C PRO A 833 -29.27 -23.57 -2.07
N ILE A 834 -30.18 -22.94 -1.32
CA ILE A 834 -29.87 -21.70 -0.60
C ILE A 834 -28.80 -21.98 0.45
N ARG A 835 -28.92 -23.09 1.19
CA ARG A 835 -27.86 -23.65 2.04
C ARG A 835 -26.56 -24.01 1.33
N PHE A 836 -26.51 -24.11 0.01
CA PHE A 836 -25.24 -24.24 -0.70
C PHE A 836 -24.54 -22.88 -0.83
N VAL A 837 -25.29 -21.82 -1.13
CA VAL A 837 -24.77 -20.45 -1.08
C VAL A 837 -24.38 -20.09 0.36
N GLU A 838 -25.25 -20.36 1.35
CA GLU A 838 -24.92 -20.18 2.77
C GLU A 838 -23.76 -21.08 3.22
N ALA A 839 -23.54 -22.26 2.64
CA ALA A 839 -22.38 -23.08 2.97
C ALA A 839 -21.09 -22.39 2.51
N ILE A 840 -21.10 -21.76 1.33
CA ILE A 840 -19.92 -21.06 0.78
C ILE A 840 -19.75 -19.65 1.40
N SER A 841 -20.81 -18.95 1.81
CA SER A 841 -20.73 -17.61 2.40
C SER A 841 -20.75 -17.58 3.94
N ILE A 842 -21.40 -18.54 4.60
CA ILE A 842 -21.63 -18.62 6.06
C ILE A 842 -21.06 -19.94 6.63
N GLY A 843 -19.74 -20.01 6.78
CA GLY A 843 -19.06 -21.12 7.45
C GLY A 843 -19.42 -21.22 8.94
N ARG A 844 -20.53 -21.90 9.27
CA ARG A 844 -21.06 -21.93 10.65
C ARG A 844 -20.45 -23.02 11.52
N LYS A 845 -19.36 -22.68 12.21
CA LYS A 845 -18.76 -23.52 13.26
C LYS A 845 -19.57 -23.42 14.56
N GLY A 846 -20.30 -24.48 14.92
CA GLY A 846 -20.88 -24.64 16.26
C GLY A 846 -22.40 -24.41 16.36
N ILE A 847 -23.19 -25.37 15.87
CA ILE A 847 -24.37 -25.84 16.61
C ILE A 847 -24.26 -27.36 16.70
N VAL A 848 -24.16 -27.89 17.92
CA VAL A 848 -24.34 -29.33 18.16
C VAL A 848 -25.84 -29.58 18.26
N VAL A 849 -26.43 -30.10 17.19
CA VAL A 849 -27.76 -30.74 17.27
C VAL A 849 -27.57 -32.12 17.91
N SER A 850 -28.48 -32.55 18.77
CA SER A 850 -28.37 -33.81 19.52
C SER A 850 -28.35 -35.03 18.60
N SER A 851 -27.63 -36.07 19.03
CA SER A 851 -27.26 -37.25 18.23
C SER A 851 -28.37 -38.31 18.11
N GLU A 852 -29.64 -37.91 18.02
CA GLU A 852 -30.81 -38.81 18.16
C GLU A 852 -31.66 -38.92 16.88
N VAL A 853 -31.22 -38.35 15.76
CA VAL A 853 -31.97 -38.37 14.47
C VAL A 853 -31.06 -38.74 13.27
N ALA A 854 -30.06 -39.59 13.49
CA ALA A 854 -29.00 -39.87 12.50
C ALA A 854 -29.21 -41.13 11.64
N ASP A 855 -29.99 -42.12 12.11
CA ASP A 855 -29.93 -43.49 11.57
C ASP A 855 -30.89 -43.82 10.41
N GLU A 856 -31.89 -42.97 10.11
CA GLU A 856 -32.97 -43.34 9.16
C GLU A 856 -32.69 -42.97 7.67
N PHE A 857 -31.65 -42.17 7.37
CA PHE A 857 -31.33 -41.73 6.01
C PHE A 857 -30.21 -42.54 5.33
N ASN A 858 -30.31 -43.86 5.36
CA ASN A 858 -29.30 -44.78 4.81
C ASN A 858 -29.60 -45.31 3.39
N HIS A 859 -30.24 -44.49 2.54
CA HIS A 859 -30.49 -44.80 1.12
C HIS A 859 -29.92 -43.72 0.20
N LYS A 860 -29.02 -44.13 -0.69
CA LYS A 860 -28.24 -43.24 -1.56
C LYS A 860 -29.05 -42.76 -2.77
N HIS A 861 -29.72 -41.62 -2.63
CA HIS A 861 -30.14 -40.82 -3.78
C HIS A 861 -29.32 -39.53 -3.84
N THR A 862 -28.53 -39.37 -4.90
CA THR A 862 -27.85 -38.11 -5.21
C THR A 862 -28.88 -37.07 -5.61
N LEU A 863 -29.29 -36.23 -4.67
CA LEU A 863 -30.07 -35.02 -4.91
C LEU A 863 -29.23 -33.99 -5.65
N THR A 864 -29.04 -34.20 -6.95
CA THR A 864 -28.61 -33.15 -7.88
C THR A 864 -29.70 -32.07 -7.94
N PRO A 865 -29.36 -30.76 -7.92
CA PRO A 865 -30.34 -29.67 -8.00
C PRO A 865 -30.86 -29.50 -9.44
N TYR A 866 -31.63 -30.48 -9.90
CA TYR A 866 -32.37 -30.47 -11.17
C TYR A 866 -33.88 -30.71 -10.96
N LYS A 867 -34.38 -30.53 -9.72
CA LYS A 867 -35.81 -30.50 -9.40
C LYS A 867 -36.17 -29.27 -8.58
N SER A 868 -37.27 -28.64 -8.97
CA SER A 868 -37.84 -27.43 -8.40
C SER A 868 -38.39 -27.67 -7.00
N CYS A 869 -37.74 -27.12 -5.98
CA CYS A 869 -38.27 -27.13 -4.62
C CYS A 869 -38.77 -25.75 -4.19
N ARG A 870 -39.98 -25.69 -3.65
CA ARG A 870 -40.65 -24.47 -3.21
C ARG A 870 -40.69 -24.42 -1.68
N ARG A 871 -40.48 -23.25 -1.07
CA ARG A 871 -40.54 -23.09 0.39
C ARG A 871 -41.86 -22.43 0.81
N PRO A 872 -42.63 -22.96 1.77
CA PRO A 872 -43.78 -22.26 2.36
C PRO A 872 -43.40 -20.92 3.01
N GLN A 873 -42.14 -20.79 3.46
CA GLN A 873 -41.57 -19.59 4.08
C GLN A 873 -41.17 -18.51 3.05
N TYR A 874 -41.05 -18.90 1.77
CA TYR A 874 -40.68 -18.04 0.65
C TYR A 874 -41.47 -18.52 -0.57
N SER A 875 -42.79 -18.25 -0.60
CA SER A 875 -43.74 -18.72 -1.63
C SER A 875 -43.30 -18.41 -3.07
N ASP A 876 -42.54 -17.33 -3.19
CA ASP A 876 -42.10 -16.69 -4.44
C ASP A 876 -40.67 -17.12 -4.81
N ALA A 877 -39.98 -17.84 -3.92
CA ALA A 877 -38.72 -18.51 -4.18
C ALA A 877 -38.98 -19.89 -4.81
N ASN A 878 -39.30 -19.86 -6.11
CA ASN A 878 -39.32 -20.99 -7.01
C ASN A 878 -37.92 -21.57 -7.21
N GLY A 879 -37.53 -22.59 -6.42
CA GLY A 879 -36.18 -23.16 -6.37
C GLY A 879 -35.72 -24.02 -7.56
N ALA A 880 -36.01 -23.58 -8.79
CA ALA A 880 -35.35 -24.03 -10.01
C ALA A 880 -35.07 -22.83 -10.92
N ARG A 881 -34.17 -21.96 -10.45
CA ARG A 881 -33.72 -20.75 -11.14
C ARG A 881 -32.44 -21.06 -11.90
N HIS A 882 -32.58 -21.61 -13.10
CA HIS A 882 -31.42 -21.73 -13.98
C HIS A 882 -31.17 -20.37 -14.63
N ILE A 883 -30.09 -19.73 -14.23
CA ILE A 883 -29.40 -18.79 -15.10
C ILE A 883 -28.97 -19.57 -16.34
N VAL A 884 -29.13 -18.97 -17.51
CA VAL A 884 -28.77 -19.62 -18.78
C VAL A 884 -27.23 -19.71 -18.89
N HIS A 885 -26.74 -20.34 -19.96
CA HIS A 885 -25.35 -20.63 -20.31
C HIS A 885 -24.45 -19.38 -20.55
N PHE A 886 -24.74 -18.24 -19.91
CA PHE A 886 -23.99 -17.00 -20.01
C PHE A 886 -24.28 -16.09 -18.83
N MET A 887 -23.31 -15.24 -18.44
CA MET A 887 -23.51 -14.23 -17.41
C MET A 887 -22.53 -13.06 -17.52
N LEU A 888 -23.03 -11.84 -17.31
CA LEU A 888 -22.18 -10.65 -17.20
C LEU A 888 -21.60 -10.52 -15.79
N PHE A 889 -20.28 -10.58 -15.70
CA PHE A 889 -19.50 -10.36 -14.49
C PHE A 889 -18.88 -8.94 -14.49
N GLN A 890 -18.93 -8.26 -13.34
CA GLN A 890 -18.29 -6.97 -13.10
C GLN A 890 -17.03 -7.12 -12.25
N GLN A 891 -15.99 -6.32 -12.51
CA GLN A 891 -14.70 -6.41 -11.80
C GLN A 891 -14.82 -6.10 -10.30
N ASP A 892 -15.62 -5.11 -9.91
CA ASP A 892 -15.81 -4.73 -8.51
C ASP A 892 -16.60 -5.80 -7.73
N VAL A 893 -17.72 -6.27 -8.31
CA VAL A 893 -18.55 -7.35 -7.76
C VAL A 893 -17.73 -8.64 -7.60
N MET A 894 -17.00 -9.07 -8.63
CA MET A 894 -16.24 -10.32 -8.58
C MET A 894 -15.11 -10.24 -7.54
N ARG A 895 -14.47 -9.08 -7.38
CA ARG A 895 -13.51 -8.84 -6.29
C ARG A 895 -14.17 -8.93 -4.91
N HIS A 896 -15.35 -8.36 -4.72
CA HIS A 896 -16.09 -8.46 -3.46
C HIS A 896 -16.50 -9.92 -3.16
N LEU A 897 -17.01 -10.66 -4.15
CA LEU A 897 -17.32 -12.10 -4.02
C LEU A 897 -16.07 -12.90 -3.61
N HIS A 898 -14.94 -12.66 -4.28
CA HIS A 898 -13.68 -13.32 -3.97
C HIS A 898 -13.19 -13.01 -2.55
N GLN A 899 -13.30 -11.75 -2.10
CA GLN A 899 -12.94 -11.34 -0.73
C GLN A 899 -13.85 -11.98 0.32
N LEU A 900 -15.18 -12.01 0.12
CA LEU A 900 -16.10 -12.61 1.08
C LEU A 900 -15.85 -14.12 1.22
N VAL A 901 -15.74 -14.84 0.10
CA VAL A 901 -15.54 -16.31 0.12
C VAL A 901 -14.17 -16.68 0.70
N THR A 902 -13.10 -15.95 0.39
CA THR A 902 -11.78 -16.20 1.00
C THR A 902 -11.77 -15.96 2.51
N LYS A 903 -12.39 -14.85 2.95
CA LYS A 903 -12.55 -14.47 4.37
C LYS A 903 -13.35 -15.50 5.16
N SER A 904 -14.52 -15.93 4.66
CA SER A 904 -15.39 -16.93 5.31
C SER A 904 -14.80 -18.33 5.40
N TRP A 905 -13.88 -18.72 4.50
CA TRP A 905 -13.21 -20.02 4.51
C TRP A 905 -11.79 -20.02 5.08
N HIS A 906 -11.28 -18.86 5.51
CA HIS A 906 -9.86 -18.65 5.87
C HIS A 906 -8.90 -19.18 4.77
N ALA A 907 -9.23 -18.90 3.51
CA ALA A 907 -8.56 -19.41 2.32
C ALA A 907 -7.84 -18.30 1.54
N SER A 908 -6.78 -18.63 0.81
CA SER A 908 -6.03 -17.65 -0.02
C SER A 908 -6.63 -17.39 -1.41
N SER A 909 -7.63 -18.18 -1.82
CA SER A 909 -8.38 -17.98 -3.07
C SER A 909 -9.75 -18.67 -3.01
N VAL A 910 -10.69 -18.28 -3.87
CA VAL A 910 -11.97 -18.98 -4.05
C VAL A 910 -11.75 -20.43 -4.46
N TRP A 911 -10.73 -20.69 -5.27
CA TRP A 911 -10.32 -22.04 -5.65
C TRP A 911 -9.93 -22.89 -4.44
N GLN A 912 -9.16 -22.33 -3.49
CA GLN A 912 -8.84 -23.01 -2.23
C GLN A 912 -10.08 -23.20 -1.34
N ALA A 913 -10.97 -22.20 -1.27
CA ALA A 913 -12.22 -22.28 -0.51
C ALA A 913 -13.12 -23.42 -1.03
N VAL A 914 -13.36 -23.50 -2.35
CA VAL A 914 -14.13 -24.58 -2.99
C VAL A 914 -13.44 -25.95 -2.80
N THR A 915 -12.11 -26.01 -2.88
CA THR A 915 -11.34 -27.24 -2.62
C THR A 915 -11.40 -27.69 -1.14
N ALA A 916 -11.57 -26.75 -0.21
CA ALA A 916 -11.80 -27.05 1.21
C ALA A 916 -13.26 -27.49 1.44
N CYS A 917 -14.23 -26.77 0.86
CA CYS A 917 -15.66 -27.07 0.89
C CYS A 917 -15.91 -28.50 0.44
N HIS A 918 -15.45 -28.92 -0.74
CA HIS A 918 -15.77 -30.23 -1.34
C HIS A 918 -15.45 -31.48 -0.46
N LYS A 919 -14.67 -31.32 0.61
CA LYS A 919 -14.42 -32.38 1.61
C LYS A 919 -15.64 -32.70 2.47
N TYR A 920 -16.61 -31.79 2.57
CA TYR A 920 -17.85 -31.94 3.33
C TYR A 920 -19.00 -32.40 2.43
N GLU A 921 -19.87 -33.30 2.92
CA GLU A 921 -21.00 -33.85 2.14
C GLU A 921 -21.91 -32.77 1.53
N PHE A 922 -22.21 -31.70 2.29
CA PHE A 922 -23.03 -30.58 1.82
C PHE A 922 -22.40 -29.79 0.66
N CYS A 923 -21.09 -29.91 0.43
CA CYS A 923 -20.39 -29.30 -0.68
C CYS A 923 -20.19 -30.22 -1.90
N LYS A 924 -20.76 -31.44 -1.91
CA LYS A 924 -20.62 -32.39 -3.03
C LYS A 924 -21.61 -32.17 -4.19
N GLY A 925 -22.41 -31.12 -4.12
CA GLY A 925 -23.23 -30.66 -5.24
C GLY A 925 -22.38 -30.19 -6.45
N ARG A 926 -23.07 -29.88 -7.55
CA ARG A 926 -22.48 -29.10 -8.65
C ARG A 926 -22.54 -27.63 -8.27
N ILE A 927 -21.44 -26.91 -8.46
CA ILE A 927 -21.42 -25.45 -8.39
C ILE A 927 -21.69 -24.94 -9.80
N SER A 928 -22.70 -24.09 -9.96
CA SER A 928 -22.75 -23.14 -11.06
C SER A 928 -22.16 -21.82 -10.57
N GLU A 929 -21.11 -21.38 -11.24
CA GLU A 929 -20.53 -20.04 -11.20
C GLU A 929 -21.57 -18.96 -11.46
N TYR A 930 -22.53 -19.21 -12.36
CA TYR A 930 -23.62 -18.30 -12.65
C TYR A 930 -24.61 -18.23 -11.47
N GLU A 931 -24.94 -19.36 -10.84
CA GLU A 931 -25.81 -19.38 -9.65
C GLU A 931 -25.12 -18.72 -8.44
N LEU A 932 -23.82 -18.95 -8.24
CA LEU A 932 -23.03 -18.32 -7.17
C LEU A 932 -22.95 -16.80 -7.33
N TYR A 933 -22.60 -16.32 -8.52
CA TYR A 933 -22.50 -14.89 -8.80
C TYR A 933 -23.89 -14.22 -8.82
N TYR A 934 -24.94 -14.90 -9.31
CA TYR A 934 -26.32 -14.41 -9.24
C TYR A 934 -26.81 -14.25 -7.80
N ALA A 935 -26.65 -15.27 -6.96
CA ALA A 935 -27.06 -15.20 -5.56
C ALA A 935 -26.31 -14.09 -4.80
N PHE A 936 -25.04 -13.87 -5.14
CA PHE A 936 -24.25 -12.76 -4.61
C PHE A 936 -24.77 -11.40 -5.09
N MET A 937 -25.00 -11.21 -6.40
CA MET A 937 -25.59 -9.99 -6.95
C MET A 937 -26.95 -9.67 -6.32
N VAL A 938 -27.85 -10.64 -6.21
CA VAL A 938 -29.19 -10.47 -5.60
C VAL A 938 -29.11 -10.06 -4.12
N SER A 939 -28.05 -10.50 -3.42
CA SER A 939 -27.88 -10.22 -1.99
C SER A 939 -27.21 -8.86 -1.71
N PHE A 940 -26.25 -8.45 -2.53
CA PHE A 940 -25.35 -7.30 -2.25
C PHE A 940 -25.47 -6.13 -3.24
N TYR A 941 -26.07 -6.35 -4.42
CA TYR A 941 -26.22 -5.35 -5.49
C TYR A 941 -27.58 -5.42 -6.21
N PRO A 942 -28.73 -5.62 -5.51
CA PRO A 942 -30.03 -5.77 -6.16
C PRO A 942 -30.45 -4.57 -7.02
N GLU A 943 -29.96 -3.37 -6.69
CA GLU A 943 -30.18 -2.13 -7.44
C GLU A 943 -29.53 -2.13 -8.83
N ARG A 944 -28.50 -2.95 -9.05
CA ARG A 944 -27.83 -3.11 -10.36
C ARG A 944 -28.52 -4.13 -11.26
N MET A 945 -29.59 -4.82 -10.82
CA MET A 945 -30.13 -5.98 -11.53
C MET A 945 -31.46 -5.70 -12.23
N HIS A 946 -31.59 -6.20 -13.46
CA HIS A 946 -32.87 -6.39 -14.14
C HIS A 946 -33.01 -7.85 -14.60
N VAL A 947 -33.89 -8.63 -13.96
CA VAL A 947 -34.07 -10.05 -14.27
C VAL A 947 -35.18 -10.25 -15.30
N HIS A 948 -34.81 -10.66 -16.51
CA HIS A 948 -35.72 -11.10 -17.55
C HIS A 948 -36.03 -12.59 -17.38
N ARG A 949 -37.31 -12.94 -17.33
CA ARG A 949 -37.74 -14.34 -17.29
C ARG A 949 -37.99 -14.88 -18.69
N LEU A 950 -37.42 -16.05 -18.97
CA LEU A 950 -37.57 -16.75 -20.24
C LEU A 950 -38.50 -17.96 -20.07
N THR A 951 -39.58 -17.98 -20.85
CA THR A 951 -40.46 -19.15 -21.01
C THR A 951 -39.86 -20.10 -22.07
N PRO A 952 -39.62 -21.38 -21.74
CA PRO A 952 -39.25 -22.41 -22.70
C PRO A 952 -40.29 -22.56 -23.81
N GLY A 953 -39.88 -22.83 -25.05
CA GLY A 953 -40.79 -22.92 -26.19
C GLY A 953 -41.27 -21.56 -26.73
N LYS A 954 -40.94 -20.45 -26.06
CA LYS A 954 -41.34 -19.08 -26.45
C LYS A 954 -40.15 -18.14 -26.59
N ASP A 955 -39.51 -17.76 -25.48
CA ASP A 955 -38.34 -16.87 -25.50
C ASP A 955 -37.01 -17.64 -25.43
N TRP A 956 -37.05 -18.93 -25.07
CA TRP A 956 -35.87 -19.81 -24.96
C TRP A 956 -36.13 -21.21 -25.51
N MET A 957 -35.12 -21.80 -26.15
CA MET A 957 -35.18 -23.13 -26.78
C MET A 957 -33.95 -23.99 -26.44
N ASN A 958 -34.13 -25.32 -26.44
CA ASN A 958 -33.07 -26.28 -26.14
C ASN A 958 -33.11 -27.48 -27.11
N SER A 959 -32.25 -27.44 -28.12
CA SER A 959 -32.20 -28.46 -29.18
C SER A 959 -30.81 -28.51 -29.79
N ALA A 960 -30.40 -29.69 -30.27
CA ALA A 960 -29.04 -29.94 -30.77
C ALA A 960 -28.70 -29.23 -32.10
N ILE A 961 -29.70 -28.65 -32.79
CA ILE A 961 -29.56 -28.14 -34.17
C ILE A 961 -29.62 -26.62 -34.17
N CYS A 962 -28.60 -25.93 -34.68
CA CYS A 962 -28.56 -24.46 -34.71
C CYS A 962 -28.08 -23.87 -36.06
N GLY A 963 -28.28 -24.59 -37.17
CA GLY A 963 -28.01 -24.07 -38.52
C GLY A 963 -29.03 -23.04 -39.02
N ASP A 964 -28.69 -22.33 -40.09
CA ASP A 964 -29.38 -21.13 -40.62
C ASP A 964 -30.92 -21.20 -40.62
N ARG A 965 -31.49 -22.27 -41.16
CA ARG A 965 -32.95 -22.45 -41.29
C ARG A 965 -33.64 -22.48 -39.93
N GLU A 966 -33.02 -23.12 -38.95
CA GLU A 966 -33.55 -23.24 -37.60
C GLU A 966 -33.40 -21.91 -36.84
N MET A 967 -32.26 -21.23 -36.94
CA MET A 967 -32.08 -19.90 -36.36
C MET A 967 -32.99 -18.83 -37.01
N GLN A 968 -33.27 -18.96 -38.31
CA GLN A 968 -34.30 -18.16 -38.99
C GLN A 968 -35.70 -18.44 -38.43
N CYS A 969 -36.02 -19.70 -38.15
CA CYS A 969 -37.29 -20.08 -37.53
C CYS A 969 -37.40 -19.56 -36.08
N CYS A 970 -36.28 -19.51 -35.34
CA CYS A 970 -36.20 -18.89 -34.02
C CYS A 970 -36.46 -17.36 -34.09
N ARG A 971 -35.94 -16.68 -35.12
CA ARG A 971 -36.27 -15.26 -35.40
C ARG A 971 -37.76 -15.06 -35.66
N GLU A 972 -38.34 -15.87 -36.55
CA GLU A 972 -39.75 -15.77 -36.94
C GLU A 972 -40.72 -16.07 -35.79
N LYS A 973 -40.36 -16.98 -34.87
CA LYS A 973 -41.11 -17.24 -33.62
C LYS A 973 -40.76 -16.29 -32.47
N ASN A 974 -39.91 -15.28 -32.69
CA ASN A 974 -39.46 -14.31 -31.68
C ASN A 974 -38.81 -14.96 -30.42
N VAL A 975 -38.04 -16.02 -30.62
CA VAL A 975 -37.17 -16.59 -29.58
C VAL A 975 -36.01 -15.62 -29.33
N LEU A 976 -35.60 -15.41 -28.08
CA LEU A 976 -34.42 -14.58 -27.77
C LEU A 976 -33.14 -15.33 -28.10
N LEU A 977 -33.00 -16.54 -27.56
CA LEU A 977 -31.78 -17.33 -27.62
C LEU A 977 -32.05 -18.84 -27.49
N LYS A 978 -31.09 -19.64 -27.96
CA LYS A 978 -31.13 -21.10 -28.00
C LYS A 978 -29.83 -21.69 -27.43
N GLY A 979 -29.96 -22.81 -26.71
CA GLY A 979 -28.83 -23.66 -26.31
C GLY A 979 -28.66 -24.84 -27.26
N CYS A 980 -27.44 -25.03 -27.75
CA CYS A 980 -27.07 -25.86 -28.91
C CYS A 980 -26.14 -27.04 -28.55
N HIS A 981 -26.44 -27.75 -27.45
CA HIS A 981 -25.56 -28.70 -26.76
C HIS A 981 -24.86 -29.78 -27.65
N ASP A 982 -23.52 -29.83 -27.64
CA ASP A 982 -22.69 -30.76 -28.45
C ASP A 982 -23.02 -32.26 -28.22
N HIS A 983 -23.17 -32.65 -26.95
CA HIS A 983 -23.35 -34.02 -26.53
C HIS A 983 -24.73 -34.55 -26.94
N ARG A 984 -25.66 -33.64 -27.26
CA ARG A 984 -26.93 -33.97 -27.89
C ARG A 984 -26.83 -34.10 -29.40
N ILE A 985 -25.86 -33.49 -30.08
CA ILE A 985 -25.59 -33.76 -31.51
C ILE A 985 -25.13 -35.21 -31.68
N LYS A 986 -24.17 -35.65 -30.86
CA LYS A 986 -23.69 -37.05 -30.83
C LYS A 986 -24.82 -38.05 -30.53
N LYS A 987 -25.82 -37.64 -29.72
CA LYS A 987 -27.02 -38.44 -29.41
C LYS A 987 -28.07 -38.39 -30.53
N TYR A 988 -28.33 -37.22 -31.11
CA TYR A 988 -29.28 -37.00 -32.20
C TYR A 988 -28.92 -37.84 -33.44
N LEU A 989 -27.62 -37.93 -33.77
CA LEU A 989 -27.07 -38.80 -34.82
C LEU A 989 -27.24 -40.32 -34.57
N ILE A 990 -27.86 -40.72 -33.45
CA ILE A 990 -28.07 -42.12 -33.05
C ILE A 990 -29.55 -42.39 -32.72
N ASP A 991 -30.21 -41.46 -32.01
CA ASP A 991 -31.56 -41.64 -31.44
C ASP A 991 -32.68 -40.88 -32.20
N ASP A 992 -32.36 -40.11 -33.25
CA ASP A 992 -33.29 -39.38 -34.14
C ASP A 992 -34.20 -38.31 -33.47
N ASP A 993 -34.09 -38.09 -32.16
CA ASP A 993 -34.78 -37.04 -31.38
C ASP A 993 -34.07 -35.68 -31.48
N PRO A 994 -34.67 -34.66 -32.13
CA PRO A 994 -34.05 -33.34 -32.32
C PRO A 994 -34.21 -32.38 -31.12
N GLY A 995 -35.02 -32.73 -30.11
CA GLY A 995 -35.43 -31.84 -29.02
C GLY A 995 -36.30 -30.65 -29.46
N ASP A 996 -36.36 -29.61 -28.61
CA ASP A 996 -37.22 -28.43 -28.80
C ASP A 996 -36.71 -27.54 -29.96
N MET A 997 -37.09 -27.86 -31.19
CA MET A 997 -36.79 -27.00 -32.35
C MET A 997 -37.78 -25.83 -32.47
N CYS A 998 -37.25 -24.67 -32.81
CA CYS A 998 -38.02 -23.54 -33.32
C CYS A 998 -38.89 -23.96 -34.52
N CYS A 999 -38.39 -24.82 -35.41
CA CYS A 999 -39.13 -25.30 -36.58
C CYS A 999 -39.85 -26.65 -36.46
N ILE A 1000 -40.37 -27.00 -35.27
CA ILE A 1000 -41.42 -28.05 -35.19
C ILE A 1000 -42.72 -27.54 -35.85
N ASN A 1001 -43.10 -28.22 -36.94
CA ASN A 1001 -44.43 -28.36 -37.54
C ASN A 1001 -44.38 -29.41 -38.67
#